data_AF-A0A9X3XGH2-F1
#
_entry.id   AF-A0A9X3XGH2-F1
#
_cell.length_a   1.000
_cell.length_b   1.000
_cell.length_c   1.000
_cell.angle_alpha   90.00
_cell.angle_beta   90.00
_cell.angle_gamma   90.00
#
_symmetry.space_group_name_H-M   'P 1'
#
loop_
_entity.id
_entity.type
_entity.pdbx_description
1 polymer ?
#
loop_
_entity_poly.entity_id
_entity_poly.type
_entity_poly.pdbx_seq_one_letter_code
_entity_poly.pdbx_strand_id
1 'polypeptide(L)'
;MSTARQDHIAALLPSGQVLVAGGYNIDNGNLASAELYDPATKSFLPAIAMSTTRWNHAATLLPSGQVLVAGGVLNAVSLASAELYDPAGRWAAADSMRAGRVHATATRMSNHHVLVAGGTSAAGYEASAELYDPAMGSFTSTCANDDAPPTCAMSTARASHTATLLLDDQVLVAGGISKTGYETSVERYDPATKTWTPATAMHGDRAYHVAVELDTGRVLVAGGWGTTGIRQDAELYDPTTNTWALIDSMNEARWQVTATLLSNGQVLVAGGNGTRGPRSDAELYDPQNSTWTLVPAAMSSPRTGHTATLLPNGRVLLAGGAGQNGALASADLFDPASKIFTPVAPMLDARMGHVATLLPDGRVLVAGGADTGGPLAGAEVYDPAKNAWQQVRSLITPRSEPVGAALQDGRVLLVGGLGEGFIPLATAERYELFSNGTLCGRPTDCQSGFCVDGVCCNTACAAGPCDVCSVSTEITPLGGQTAGTCTLLTGPTCDDGDLCTQTDVCQSGVCTGQDPILCAMPDACHKQDACNPKTGVCPLPVNTDDNTPCDDGNDCTTEDRCQAGGCTGTKDVRCACPECVPYVCFGLSRSCKTSCDSVNDCASGYVCDPTHHCVPPPPDMHTVDNSGCALAPPGAPAHSPWKPWALSLLALGALGARRLASVSSRGVAPGRCPGPRGGYPPLDPDQGKPWTRGGRTARCAVLPTGRCKTRKVRCPLATGTLPVESSAPRS
;
A
#
# COMPACT_ATOMS: atom_id res chain seq x y z
N MET A 1 -5.91 -19.86 15.48
CA MET A 1 -4.99 -20.43 16.50
C MET A 1 -5.69 -20.30 17.85
N SER A 2 -5.46 -21.25 18.74
CA SER A 2 -6.16 -21.38 20.03
C SER A 2 -5.35 -20.81 21.19
N THR A 3 -4.02 -20.73 21.04
CA THR A 3 -3.14 -20.22 22.09
C THR A 3 -2.46 -18.92 21.66
N ALA A 4 -2.51 -17.89 22.51
CA ALA A 4 -1.73 -16.67 22.31
C ALA A 4 -0.24 -16.89 22.58
N ARG A 5 0.66 -16.39 21.70
CA ARG A 5 2.11 -16.64 21.81
C ARG A 5 3.00 -15.56 21.18
N GLN A 6 4.14 -15.32 21.82
CA GLN A 6 5.32 -14.61 21.29
C GLN A 6 6.57 -15.49 21.42
N ASP A 7 7.67 -15.16 20.74
CA ASP A 7 8.96 -15.88 20.81
C ASP A 7 8.81 -17.41 20.67
N HIS A 8 7.90 -17.77 19.78
CA HIS A 8 7.61 -19.14 19.39
C HIS A 8 8.35 -19.44 18.10
N ILE A 9 8.30 -20.70 17.67
CA ILE A 9 8.83 -21.09 16.36
C ILE A 9 7.68 -21.27 15.37
N ALA A 10 7.96 -20.98 14.11
CA ALA A 10 7.12 -21.38 12.98
C ALA A 10 8.02 -22.07 11.95
N ALA A 11 7.75 -23.34 11.66
CA ALA A 11 8.54 -24.13 10.72
C ALA A 11 7.66 -24.65 9.58
N LEU A 12 8.04 -24.34 8.34
CA LEU A 12 7.41 -24.91 7.15
C LEU A 12 7.85 -26.37 7.00
N LEU A 13 6.89 -27.29 7.04
CA LEU A 13 7.12 -28.72 6.87
C LEU A 13 7.12 -29.10 5.39
N PRO A 14 7.71 -30.25 4.99
CA PRO A 14 7.64 -30.73 3.61
C PRO A 14 6.22 -30.98 3.09
N SER A 15 5.27 -31.23 3.98
CA SER A 15 3.84 -31.35 3.65
C SER A 15 3.20 -30.02 3.20
N GLY A 16 3.90 -28.89 3.37
CA GLY A 16 3.38 -27.54 3.15
C GLY A 16 2.71 -26.95 4.39
N GLN A 17 2.44 -27.74 5.44
CA GLN A 17 1.90 -27.24 6.71
C GLN A 17 2.95 -26.45 7.48
N VAL A 18 2.51 -25.52 8.35
CA VAL A 18 3.39 -24.78 9.25
C VAL A 18 3.18 -25.25 10.68
N LEU A 19 4.23 -25.81 11.28
CA LEU A 19 4.27 -26.11 12.71
C LEU A 19 4.50 -24.83 13.49
N VAL A 20 3.62 -24.54 14.43
CA VAL A 20 3.74 -23.45 15.39
C VAL A 20 3.86 -24.03 16.78
N ALA A 21 4.97 -23.82 17.49
CA ALA A 21 5.20 -24.46 18.78
C ALA A 21 5.88 -23.55 19.81
N GLY A 22 5.51 -23.76 21.08
CA GLY A 22 6.12 -23.10 22.23
C GLY A 22 5.89 -21.59 22.28
N GLY A 23 6.80 -20.89 22.94
CA GLY A 23 6.74 -19.45 23.17
C GLY A 23 6.21 -19.08 24.55
N TYR A 24 5.78 -17.83 24.69
CA TYR A 24 5.31 -17.26 25.95
C TYR A 24 3.91 -16.64 25.82
N ASN A 25 3.11 -16.80 26.86
CA ASN A 25 1.81 -16.17 27.04
C ASN A 25 1.75 -15.52 28.44
N ILE A 26 1.09 -14.37 28.56
CA ILE A 26 0.93 -13.67 29.84
C ILE A 26 0.10 -14.46 30.86
N ASP A 27 -0.91 -15.21 30.41
CA ASP A 27 -1.82 -15.95 31.29
C ASP A 27 -1.23 -17.29 31.74
N ASN A 28 -0.51 -17.95 30.84
CA ASN A 28 -0.04 -19.33 31.01
C ASN A 28 1.48 -19.44 31.21
N GLY A 29 2.23 -18.36 31.04
CA GLY A 29 3.69 -18.38 31.03
C GLY A 29 4.26 -19.10 29.80
N ASN A 30 5.28 -19.92 30.00
CA ASN A 30 5.93 -20.72 28.96
C ASN A 30 4.96 -21.75 28.38
N LEU A 31 4.93 -21.90 27.05
CA LEU A 31 3.97 -22.74 26.35
C LEU A 31 4.57 -24.07 25.92
N ALA A 32 3.78 -25.13 26.04
CA ALA A 32 4.03 -26.43 25.42
C ALA A 32 3.13 -26.68 24.20
N SER A 33 2.07 -25.88 24.03
CA SER A 33 1.10 -26.09 22.98
C SER A 33 1.74 -25.94 21.60
N ALA A 34 1.36 -26.83 20.71
CA ALA A 34 1.71 -26.81 19.31
C ALA A 34 0.44 -26.85 18.46
N GLU A 35 0.49 -26.20 17.31
CA GLU A 35 -0.64 -26.10 16.39
C GLU A 35 -0.09 -26.20 14.96
N LEU A 36 -0.81 -26.87 14.07
CA LEU A 36 -0.45 -26.99 12.66
C LEU A 36 -1.36 -26.10 11.86
N TYR A 37 -0.77 -25.16 11.14
CA TYR A 37 -1.49 -24.45 10.10
C TYR A 37 -1.49 -25.28 8.82
N ASP A 38 -2.69 -25.56 8.31
CA ASP A 38 -2.90 -26.19 7.02
C ASP A 38 -3.27 -25.13 5.97
N PRO A 39 -2.39 -24.87 4.97
CA PRO A 39 -2.68 -23.90 3.92
C PRO A 39 -3.84 -24.30 3.00
N ALA A 40 -4.13 -25.59 2.84
CA ALA A 40 -5.19 -26.08 1.96
C ALA A 40 -6.57 -25.79 2.57
N THR A 41 -6.75 -26.06 3.85
CA THR A 41 -8.01 -25.80 4.56
C THR A 41 -8.10 -24.41 5.20
N LYS A 42 -6.99 -23.65 5.22
CA LYS A 42 -6.83 -22.34 5.86
C LYS A 42 -7.12 -22.37 7.37
N SER A 43 -6.94 -23.52 8.02
CA SER A 43 -7.29 -23.72 9.43
C SER A 43 -6.11 -24.18 10.26
N PHE A 44 -6.19 -23.92 11.56
CA PHE A 44 -5.31 -24.55 12.53
C PHE A 44 -5.91 -25.88 12.97
N LEU A 45 -5.10 -26.93 12.89
CA LEU A 45 -5.38 -28.20 13.54
C LEU A 45 -4.62 -28.20 14.88
N PRO A 46 -5.24 -28.68 15.96
CA PRO A 46 -4.51 -28.92 17.19
C PRO A 46 -3.42 -29.95 16.89
N ALA A 47 -2.17 -29.60 17.17
CA ALA A 47 -1.12 -30.60 17.24
C ALA A 47 -1.07 -31.11 18.68
N ILE A 48 -0.55 -32.32 18.85
CA ILE A 48 -0.20 -32.80 20.18
C ILE A 48 0.73 -31.75 20.81
N ALA A 49 0.54 -31.42 22.08
CA ALA A 49 1.43 -30.51 22.77
C ALA A 49 2.80 -31.18 22.97
N MET A 50 3.86 -30.37 23.02
CA MET A 50 5.13 -30.82 23.57
C MET A 50 4.89 -31.31 25.01
N SER A 51 5.70 -32.28 25.44
CA SER A 51 5.77 -32.73 26.83
C SER A 51 6.36 -31.65 27.75
N THR A 52 7.25 -30.81 27.21
CA THR A 52 7.89 -29.71 27.96
C THR A 52 7.49 -28.35 27.39
N THR A 53 7.15 -27.41 28.26
CA THR A 53 6.92 -25.99 27.90
C THR A 53 8.24 -25.29 27.62
N ARG A 54 8.35 -24.51 26.53
CA ARG A 54 9.61 -23.89 26.09
C ARG A 54 9.40 -22.48 25.54
N TRP A 55 10.27 -21.56 25.94
CA TRP A 55 10.40 -20.18 25.41
C TRP A 55 11.86 -19.92 25.04
N ASN A 56 12.14 -19.13 23.98
CA ASN A 56 13.49 -18.85 23.49
C ASN A 56 14.32 -20.12 23.18
N HIS A 57 13.66 -21.14 22.64
CA HIS A 57 14.27 -22.40 22.24
C HIS A 57 14.79 -22.32 20.80
N ALA A 58 15.74 -23.17 20.47
CA ALA A 58 16.17 -23.35 19.09
C ALA A 58 15.23 -24.33 18.38
N ALA A 59 14.95 -24.07 17.10
CA ALA A 59 14.27 -25.02 16.23
C ALA A 59 15.04 -25.20 14.92
N THR A 60 15.12 -26.45 14.45
CA THR A 60 15.82 -26.80 13.22
C THR A 60 14.99 -27.79 12.42
N LEU A 61 14.67 -27.43 11.18
CA LEU A 61 14.05 -28.36 10.22
C LEU A 61 15.11 -29.35 9.73
N LEU A 62 14.81 -30.62 9.89
CA LEU A 62 15.65 -31.74 9.47
C LEU A 62 15.30 -32.17 8.04
N PRO A 63 16.20 -32.83 7.31
CA PRO A 63 15.93 -33.28 5.95
C PRO A 63 14.86 -34.38 5.88
N SER A 64 14.60 -35.08 7.00
CA SER A 64 13.45 -35.99 7.14
C SER A 64 12.09 -35.26 7.14
N GLY A 65 12.09 -33.93 7.27
CA GLY A 65 10.90 -33.12 7.48
C GLY A 65 10.51 -32.93 8.94
N GLN A 66 11.18 -33.62 9.86
CA GLN A 66 10.98 -33.46 11.29
C GLN A 66 11.55 -32.12 11.78
N VAL A 67 11.01 -31.60 12.89
CA VAL A 67 11.51 -30.37 13.50
C VAL A 67 12.08 -30.70 14.87
N LEU A 68 13.39 -30.53 15.03
CA LEU A 68 14.04 -30.60 16.32
C LEU A 68 13.78 -29.30 17.07
N VAL A 69 13.24 -29.39 18.28
CA VAL A 69 13.13 -28.28 19.22
C VAL A 69 14.02 -28.57 20.42
N ALA A 70 15.01 -27.72 20.66
CA ALA A 70 16.02 -27.94 21.69
C ALA A 70 16.18 -26.72 22.61
N GLY A 71 16.31 -27.00 23.90
CA GLY A 71 16.60 -25.97 24.91
C GLY A 71 15.42 -25.05 25.22
N GLY A 72 15.75 -23.79 25.50
CA GLY A 72 14.83 -22.76 25.95
C GLY A 72 14.76 -22.65 27.47
N VAL A 73 13.79 -21.89 27.96
CA VAL A 73 13.59 -21.65 29.40
C VAL A 73 12.20 -22.10 29.85
N LEU A 74 12.12 -22.57 31.10
CA LEU A 74 10.90 -22.84 31.84
C LEU A 74 11.06 -22.31 33.27
N ASN A 75 10.20 -21.38 33.71
CA ASN A 75 10.25 -20.82 35.07
C ASN A 75 11.66 -20.33 35.47
N ALA A 76 12.34 -19.62 34.57
CA ALA A 76 13.73 -19.18 34.70
C ALA A 76 14.81 -20.27 34.77
N VAL A 77 14.45 -21.54 34.51
CA VAL A 77 15.39 -22.66 34.40
C VAL A 77 15.64 -22.97 32.93
N SER A 78 16.91 -22.95 32.51
CA SER A 78 17.30 -23.37 31.16
C SER A 78 17.09 -24.87 30.99
N LEU A 79 16.46 -25.26 29.89
CA LEU A 79 16.06 -26.63 29.59
C LEU A 79 17.16 -27.36 28.82
N ALA A 80 17.43 -28.60 29.22
CA ALA A 80 18.30 -29.51 28.50
C ALA A 80 17.52 -30.47 27.60
N SER A 81 16.24 -30.65 27.86
CA SER A 81 15.42 -31.54 27.04
C SER A 81 15.35 -31.05 25.60
N ALA A 82 15.12 -31.97 24.68
CA ALA A 82 14.68 -31.66 23.33
C ALA A 82 13.53 -32.56 22.94
N GLU A 83 12.78 -32.12 21.95
CA GLU A 83 11.63 -32.84 21.43
C GLU A 83 11.64 -32.77 19.92
N LEU A 84 11.24 -33.88 19.31
CA LEU A 84 11.19 -34.03 17.87
C LEU A 84 9.73 -34.03 17.44
N TYR A 85 9.37 -33.06 16.61
CA TYR A 85 8.09 -33.08 15.94
C TYR A 85 8.18 -33.93 14.68
N ASP A 86 7.37 -34.98 14.61
CA ASP A 86 7.17 -35.78 13.43
C ASP A 86 6.01 -35.22 12.59
N PRO A 87 6.18 -35.02 11.26
CA PRO A 87 5.11 -34.60 10.37
C PRO A 87 3.86 -35.47 10.40
N ALA A 88 3.94 -36.71 10.90
CA ALA A 88 2.79 -37.56 11.20
C ALA A 88 1.92 -37.06 12.38
N GLY A 89 2.23 -35.90 12.98
CA GLY A 89 1.42 -35.25 14.01
C GLY A 89 1.75 -35.67 15.44
N ARG A 90 2.94 -36.23 15.67
CA ARG A 90 3.38 -36.71 17.00
C ARG A 90 4.62 -35.95 17.46
N TRP A 91 4.68 -35.69 18.76
CA TRP A 91 5.93 -35.36 19.43
C TRP A 91 6.52 -36.63 20.02
N ALA A 92 7.82 -36.77 19.85
CA ALA A 92 8.61 -37.70 20.64
C ALA A 92 9.57 -36.88 21.51
N ALA A 93 9.73 -37.29 22.76
CA ALA A 93 10.91 -36.88 23.50
C ALA A 93 12.12 -37.36 22.69
N ALA A 94 13.00 -36.44 22.35
CA ALA A 94 14.34 -36.80 21.97
C ALA A 94 15.13 -37.02 23.26
N ASP A 95 16.32 -37.61 23.14
CA ASP A 95 17.24 -37.56 24.28
C ASP A 95 17.49 -36.11 24.70
N SER A 96 17.88 -35.93 25.95
CA SER A 96 18.19 -34.61 26.47
C SER A 96 19.67 -34.30 26.26
N MET A 97 19.94 -33.02 26.03
CA MET A 97 21.25 -32.44 26.28
C MET A 97 21.66 -32.67 27.74
N ARG A 98 22.96 -32.72 27.99
CA ARG A 98 23.58 -32.81 29.32
C ARG A 98 23.40 -31.51 30.10
N ALA A 99 23.37 -30.38 29.39
CA ALA A 99 23.22 -29.05 29.98
C ALA A 99 22.04 -28.30 29.37
N GLY A 100 21.31 -27.59 30.23
CA GLY A 100 20.21 -26.76 29.80
C GLY A 100 20.67 -25.42 29.26
N ARG A 101 20.15 -24.97 28.13
CA ARG A 101 20.66 -23.78 27.44
C ARG A 101 19.60 -22.92 26.78
N VAL A 102 19.83 -21.60 26.78
CA VAL A 102 19.12 -20.57 26.01
C VAL A 102 20.16 -19.69 25.30
N HIS A 103 19.81 -19.03 24.19
CA HIS A 103 20.75 -18.29 23.32
C HIS A 103 21.90 -19.15 22.76
N ALA A 104 21.68 -20.46 22.62
CA ALA A 104 22.58 -21.37 21.94
C ALA A 104 22.40 -21.26 20.42
N THR A 105 23.47 -21.55 19.67
CA THR A 105 23.40 -21.72 18.22
C THR A 105 22.98 -23.15 17.89
N ALA A 106 22.11 -23.32 16.89
CA ALA A 106 21.74 -24.63 16.36
C ALA A 106 22.07 -24.67 14.85
N THR A 107 23.18 -25.31 14.50
CA THR A 107 23.70 -25.36 13.13
C THR A 107 23.47 -26.74 12.55
N ARG A 108 22.64 -26.83 11.50
CA ARG A 108 22.47 -28.06 10.72
C ARG A 108 23.65 -28.22 9.77
N MET A 109 24.38 -29.32 9.90
CA MET A 109 25.52 -29.67 9.04
C MET A 109 25.07 -30.46 7.81
N SER A 110 25.96 -30.60 6.83
CA SER A 110 25.69 -31.34 5.58
C SER A 110 25.41 -32.82 5.83
N ASN A 111 26.02 -33.42 6.85
CA ASN A 111 25.70 -34.77 7.33
C ASN A 111 24.35 -34.88 8.07
N HIS A 112 23.55 -33.81 8.05
CA HIS A 112 22.20 -33.70 8.60
C HIS A 112 22.09 -33.70 10.12
N HIS A 113 23.19 -33.86 10.84
CA HIS A 113 23.21 -33.66 12.28
C HIS A 113 23.05 -32.18 12.62
N VAL A 114 22.55 -31.90 13.83
CA VAL A 114 22.43 -30.54 14.36
C VAL A 114 23.42 -30.37 15.50
N LEU A 115 24.38 -29.45 15.32
CA LEU A 115 25.26 -29.04 16.39
C LEU A 115 24.57 -27.95 17.21
N VAL A 116 24.32 -28.24 18.49
CA VAL A 116 23.83 -27.25 19.45
C VAL A 116 24.99 -26.85 20.36
N ALA A 117 25.40 -25.58 20.31
CA ALA A 117 26.61 -25.12 20.97
C ALA A 117 26.41 -23.85 21.80
N GLY A 118 27.00 -23.84 22.99
CA GLY A 118 27.05 -22.68 23.89
C GLY A 118 25.70 -22.31 24.49
N GLY A 119 25.53 -21.00 24.71
CA GLY A 119 24.36 -20.42 25.35
C GLY A 119 24.56 -20.19 26.85
N THR A 120 23.47 -19.93 27.55
CA THR A 120 23.45 -19.72 29.01
C THR A 120 22.52 -20.69 29.72
N SER A 121 22.95 -21.11 30.90
CA SER A 121 22.24 -21.94 31.85
C SER A 121 22.11 -21.25 33.21
N ALA A 122 21.42 -21.88 34.14
CA ALA A 122 21.40 -21.42 35.54
C ALA A 122 22.80 -21.42 36.19
N ALA A 123 23.76 -22.20 35.65
CA ALA A 123 25.14 -22.23 36.11
C ALA A 123 26.02 -21.12 35.49
N GLY A 124 25.51 -20.39 34.49
CA GLY A 124 26.21 -19.33 33.77
C GLY A 124 26.34 -19.64 32.28
N TYR A 125 27.46 -19.25 31.68
CA TYR A 125 27.74 -19.55 30.27
C TYR A 125 28.07 -21.03 30.09
N GLU A 126 27.65 -21.60 28.96
CA GLU A 126 27.88 -23.00 28.61
C GLU A 126 29.04 -23.15 27.62
N ALA A 127 29.96 -24.06 27.92
CA ALA A 127 30.98 -24.54 26.97
C ALA A 127 30.56 -25.85 26.30
N SER A 128 29.56 -26.52 26.87
CA SER A 128 29.04 -27.77 26.35
C SER A 128 28.47 -27.58 24.94
N ALA A 129 28.73 -28.56 24.08
CA ALA A 129 28.15 -28.64 22.75
C ALA A 129 27.81 -30.09 22.45
N GLU A 130 26.67 -30.30 21.80
CA GLU A 130 26.07 -31.61 21.64
C GLU A 130 25.54 -31.80 20.24
N LEU A 131 25.66 -33.04 19.76
CA LEU A 131 25.33 -33.40 18.40
C LEU A 131 24.03 -34.18 18.41
N TYR A 132 22.98 -33.60 17.83
CA TYR A 132 21.75 -34.33 17.58
C TYR A 132 21.91 -35.20 16.33
N ASP A 133 21.81 -36.52 16.50
CA ASP A 133 21.72 -37.47 15.39
C ASP A 133 20.24 -37.73 15.06
N PRO A 134 19.74 -37.27 13.90
CA PRO A 134 18.35 -37.46 13.52
C PRO A 134 17.98 -38.92 13.20
N ALA A 135 18.95 -39.76 12.84
CA ALA A 135 18.70 -41.18 12.56
C ALA A 135 18.53 -41.99 13.84
N MET A 136 19.26 -41.63 14.90
CA MET A 136 19.14 -42.27 16.21
C MET A 136 18.10 -41.60 17.12
N GLY A 137 17.75 -40.33 16.85
CA GLY A 137 16.84 -39.55 17.70
C GLY A 137 17.46 -39.09 19.02
N SER A 138 18.78 -39.15 19.13
CA SER A 138 19.54 -38.98 20.37
C SER A 138 20.57 -37.85 20.28
N PHE A 139 20.83 -37.17 21.40
CA PHE A 139 22.06 -36.40 21.52
C PHE A 139 23.22 -37.33 21.81
N THR A 140 24.26 -37.18 21.01
CA THR A 140 25.55 -37.79 21.29
C THR A 140 26.52 -36.71 21.74
N SER A 141 27.50 -37.14 22.51
CA SER A 141 28.65 -36.30 22.78
C SER A 141 29.34 -35.90 21.48
N THR A 142 29.92 -34.70 21.46
CA THR A 142 30.73 -34.22 20.34
C THR A 142 32.11 -34.88 20.27
N CYS A 143 32.34 -35.97 21.01
CA CYS A 143 33.57 -36.74 21.00
C CYS A 143 33.33 -38.26 20.88
N ALA A 144 34.34 -38.99 20.41
CA ALA A 144 34.25 -40.43 20.16
C ALA A 144 34.21 -41.32 21.42
N ASN A 145 34.71 -40.85 22.57
CA ASN A 145 34.71 -41.59 23.84
C ASN A 145 34.16 -40.71 24.97
N ASP A 146 33.06 -41.13 25.61
CA ASP A 146 32.38 -40.37 26.68
C ASP A 146 33.22 -40.17 27.95
N ASP A 147 34.34 -40.89 28.10
CA ASP A 147 35.19 -40.93 29.29
C ASP A 147 36.40 -39.97 29.27
N ALA A 148 36.54 -39.11 28.25
CA ALA A 148 37.69 -38.20 28.10
C ALA A 148 37.30 -36.71 28.19
N PRO A 149 37.10 -36.13 29.39
CA PRO A 149 36.98 -34.68 29.55
C PRO A 149 38.40 -34.09 29.42
N PRO A 150 38.77 -33.47 28.27
CA PRO A 150 38.24 -32.16 27.88
C PRO A 150 37.94 -31.97 26.37
N THR A 151 37.89 -33.04 25.56
CA THR A 151 37.76 -32.92 24.08
C THR A 151 36.32 -32.85 23.55
N CYS A 152 35.33 -32.96 24.44
CA CYS A 152 33.90 -33.12 24.12
C CYS A 152 33.08 -31.83 24.28
N ALA A 153 33.75 -30.69 24.43
CA ALA A 153 33.14 -29.40 24.65
C ALA A 153 34.06 -28.34 24.06
N MET A 154 33.50 -27.15 23.88
CA MET A 154 34.31 -25.96 23.70
C MET A 154 35.18 -25.75 24.96
N SER A 155 36.40 -25.32 24.76
CA SER A 155 37.33 -24.87 25.80
C SER A 155 36.84 -23.60 26.49
N THR A 156 36.02 -22.79 25.81
CA THR A 156 35.43 -21.57 26.36
C THR A 156 33.90 -21.63 26.39
N ALA A 157 33.35 -21.33 27.56
CA ALA A 157 31.92 -21.14 27.76
C ALA A 157 31.45 -19.79 27.21
N ARG A 158 30.44 -19.78 26.33
CA ARG A 158 30.04 -18.56 25.60
C ARG A 158 28.56 -18.51 25.19
N ALA A 159 28.03 -17.31 25.03
CA ALA A 159 26.75 -17.00 24.38
C ALA A 159 26.89 -15.77 23.46
N SER A 160 25.88 -15.50 22.62
CA SER A 160 25.93 -14.39 21.64
C SER A 160 27.12 -14.46 20.67
N HIS A 161 27.65 -15.67 20.47
CA HIS A 161 28.66 -16.03 19.48
C HIS A 161 28.01 -16.34 18.12
N THR A 162 28.84 -16.49 17.09
CA THR A 162 28.40 -17.02 15.79
C THR A 162 28.85 -18.48 15.62
N ALA A 163 28.06 -19.28 14.92
CA ALA A 163 28.38 -20.65 14.54
C ALA A 163 28.16 -20.84 13.04
N THR A 164 29.24 -20.79 12.28
CA THR A 164 29.21 -20.79 10.81
C THR A 164 29.54 -22.20 10.30
N LEU A 165 28.64 -22.79 9.52
CA LEU A 165 28.95 -24.00 8.75
C LEU A 165 29.96 -23.64 7.67
N LEU A 166 31.04 -24.43 7.57
CA LEU A 166 32.09 -24.25 6.57
C LEU A 166 31.89 -25.20 5.38
N LEU A 167 32.48 -24.88 4.23
CA LEU A 167 32.48 -25.72 3.01
C LEU A 167 33.09 -27.12 3.21
N ASP A 168 33.92 -27.30 4.25
CA ASP A 168 34.50 -28.58 4.65
C ASP A 168 33.65 -29.35 5.67
N ASP A 169 32.38 -28.96 5.84
CA ASP A 169 31.39 -29.49 6.78
C ASP A 169 31.69 -29.28 8.27
N GLN A 170 32.77 -28.57 8.61
CA GLN A 170 33.07 -28.21 9.98
C GLN A 170 32.24 -27.00 10.42
N VAL A 171 32.11 -26.81 11.74
CA VAL A 171 31.45 -25.63 12.30
C VAL A 171 32.46 -24.76 13.02
N LEU A 172 32.59 -23.51 12.57
CA LEU A 172 33.41 -22.49 13.21
C LEU A 172 32.58 -21.74 14.25
N VAL A 173 32.97 -21.84 15.51
CA VAL A 173 32.40 -21.05 16.60
C VAL A 173 33.34 -19.91 16.96
N ALA A 174 32.87 -18.66 16.85
CA ALA A 174 33.70 -17.48 17.03
C ALA A 174 33.07 -16.44 17.98
N GLY A 175 33.90 -15.89 18.87
CA GLY A 175 33.56 -14.77 19.74
C GLY A 175 32.47 -15.09 20.76
N GLY A 176 31.65 -14.10 21.09
CA GLY A 176 30.61 -14.19 22.11
C GLY A 176 31.04 -13.58 23.45
N ILE A 177 30.19 -13.80 24.45
CA ILE A 177 30.35 -13.32 25.82
C ILE A 177 30.50 -14.54 26.73
N SER A 178 31.47 -14.51 27.63
CA SER A 178 31.72 -15.50 28.67
C SER A 178 31.63 -14.87 30.05
N LYS A 179 31.94 -15.66 31.08
CA LYS A 179 32.04 -15.18 32.46
C LYS A 179 33.15 -14.13 32.66
N THR A 180 34.19 -14.17 31.83
CA THR A 180 35.36 -13.29 31.94
C THR A 180 35.25 -12.04 31.05
N GLY A 181 34.27 -11.96 30.16
CA GLY A 181 34.05 -10.82 29.29
C GLY A 181 33.74 -11.23 27.85
N TYR A 182 34.13 -10.40 26.90
CA TYR A 182 34.02 -10.73 25.48
C TYR A 182 35.16 -11.66 25.05
N GLU A 183 34.88 -12.51 24.08
CA GLU A 183 35.80 -13.59 23.69
C GLU A 183 36.52 -13.29 22.36
N THR A 184 37.83 -13.56 22.34
CA THR A 184 38.63 -13.73 21.12
C THR A 184 38.70 -15.18 20.66
N SER A 185 38.40 -16.11 21.57
CA SER A 185 38.61 -17.53 21.34
C SER A 185 37.73 -18.05 20.20
N VAL A 186 38.28 -18.97 19.41
CA VAL A 186 37.66 -19.57 18.24
C VAL A 186 37.90 -21.06 18.28
N GLU A 187 36.88 -21.82 17.94
CA GLU A 187 36.92 -23.27 18.06
C GLU A 187 36.23 -23.89 16.85
N ARG A 188 36.80 -24.98 16.33
CA ARG A 188 36.23 -25.74 15.22
C ARG A 188 35.74 -27.07 15.71
N TYR A 189 34.53 -27.39 15.31
CA TYR A 189 33.97 -28.72 15.44
C TYR A 189 34.06 -29.47 14.12
N ASP A 190 34.80 -30.57 14.14
CA ASP A 190 34.87 -31.51 13.03
C ASP A 190 33.89 -32.66 13.27
N PRO A 191 32.79 -32.78 12.50
CA PRO A 191 31.85 -33.87 12.66
C PRO A 191 32.38 -35.23 12.20
N ALA A 192 33.39 -35.27 11.31
CA ALA A 192 33.95 -36.52 10.81
C ALA A 192 34.86 -37.18 11.85
N THR A 193 35.69 -36.39 12.53
CA THR A 193 36.55 -36.87 13.62
C THR A 193 35.90 -36.80 15.00
N LYS A 194 34.78 -36.08 15.13
CA LYS A 194 34.12 -35.75 16.41
C LYS A 194 35.13 -35.12 17.36
N THR A 195 35.76 -34.04 16.93
CA THR A 195 36.73 -33.34 17.76
C THR A 195 36.50 -31.84 17.75
N TRP A 196 36.65 -31.24 18.94
CA TRP A 196 36.85 -29.82 19.09
C TRP A 196 38.33 -29.52 19.02
N THR A 197 38.70 -28.69 18.06
CA THR A 197 40.07 -28.16 17.95
C THR A 197 40.03 -26.66 18.22
N PRO A 198 40.80 -26.15 19.21
CA PRO A 198 41.04 -24.73 19.31
C PRO A 198 41.60 -24.23 17.98
N ALA A 199 40.90 -23.28 17.37
CA ALA A 199 41.43 -22.56 16.23
C ALA A 199 42.30 -21.42 16.74
N THR A 200 43.09 -20.82 15.86
CA THR A 200 43.78 -19.57 16.20
C THR A 200 42.74 -18.55 16.69
N ALA A 201 43.02 -17.85 17.78
CA ALA A 201 42.11 -16.84 18.31
C ALA A 201 42.03 -15.62 17.37
N MET A 202 40.87 -14.96 17.36
CA MET A 202 40.75 -13.62 16.77
C MET A 202 41.69 -12.64 17.48
N HIS A 203 42.10 -11.60 16.78
CA HIS A 203 42.90 -10.52 17.34
C HIS A 203 42.06 -9.62 18.27
N GLY A 204 40.76 -9.45 17.96
CA GLY A 204 39.82 -8.64 18.73
C GLY A 204 38.70 -9.46 19.37
N ASP A 205 38.42 -9.19 20.64
CA ASP A 205 37.32 -9.79 21.39
C ASP A 205 35.97 -9.20 20.95
N ARG A 206 34.96 -10.04 20.68
CA ARG A 206 33.68 -9.53 20.14
C ARG A 206 32.48 -10.45 20.34
N ALA A 207 31.32 -9.85 20.59
CA ALA A 207 29.99 -10.46 20.49
C ALA A 207 29.08 -9.61 19.58
N TYR A 208 27.92 -10.14 19.17
CA TYR A 208 26.98 -9.43 18.28
C TYR A 208 27.58 -8.96 16.94
N HIS A 209 28.66 -9.61 16.53
CA HIS A 209 29.32 -9.42 15.25
C HIS A 209 28.59 -10.22 14.17
N VAL A 210 28.90 -9.94 12.91
CA VAL A 210 28.49 -10.78 11.80
C VAL A 210 29.61 -11.74 11.44
N ALA A 211 29.24 -12.96 11.06
CA ALA A 211 30.12 -13.95 10.46
C ALA A 211 29.50 -14.40 9.14
N VAL A 212 30.24 -14.23 8.03
CA VAL A 212 29.78 -14.58 6.69
C VAL A 212 30.81 -15.51 6.06
N GLU A 213 30.37 -16.73 5.71
CA GLU A 213 31.15 -17.59 4.84
C GLU A 213 31.13 -17.02 3.42
N LEU A 214 32.32 -16.85 2.85
CA LEU A 214 32.51 -16.34 1.49
C LEU A 214 32.60 -17.50 0.51
N ASP A 215 32.38 -17.24 -0.79
CA ASP A 215 32.55 -18.24 -1.86
C ASP A 215 33.96 -18.86 -1.93
N THR A 216 34.95 -18.19 -1.32
CA THR A 216 36.33 -18.69 -1.19
C THR A 216 36.49 -19.75 -0.10
N GLY A 217 35.47 -20.02 0.73
CA GLY A 217 35.52 -20.85 1.93
C GLY A 217 36.10 -20.16 3.17
N ARG A 218 36.60 -18.92 3.04
CA ARG A 218 37.05 -18.11 4.18
C ARG A 218 35.85 -17.47 4.89
N VAL A 219 35.98 -17.23 6.19
CA VAL A 219 34.91 -16.59 7.00
C VAL A 219 35.29 -15.16 7.33
N LEU A 220 34.48 -14.21 6.87
CA LEU A 220 34.58 -12.81 7.27
C LEU A 220 33.90 -12.63 8.64
N VAL A 221 34.63 -12.08 9.59
CA VAL A 221 34.07 -11.59 10.86
C VAL A 221 34.25 -10.09 10.95
N ALA A 222 33.17 -9.35 11.18
CA ALA A 222 33.19 -7.89 11.17
C ALA A 222 32.33 -7.26 12.27
N GLY A 223 32.84 -6.16 12.84
CA GLY A 223 32.13 -5.36 13.84
C GLY A 223 31.87 -6.09 15.15
N GLY A 224 30.76 -5.73 15.79
CA GLY A 224 30.33 -6.25 17.08
C GLY A 224 30.73 -5.36 18.25
N TRP A 225 30.60 -5.90 19.46
CA TRP A 225 30.94 -5.23 20.71
C TRP A 225 32.00 -6.04 21.45
N GLY A 226 33.08 -5.39 21.89
CA GLY A 226 34.15 -5.98 22.68
C GLY A 226 34.43 -5.18 23.96
N THR A 227 35.50 -5.54 24.67
CA THR A 227 35.89 -4.92 25.96
C THR A 227 36.16 -3.42 25.80
N THR A 228 36.69 -3.00 24.65
CA THR A 228 36.97 -1.59 24.34
C THR A 228 35.77 -0.84 23.73
N GLY A 229 34.59 -1.47 23.66
CA GLY A 229 33.38 -0.90 23.07
C GLY A 229 33.05 -1.48 21.69
N ILE A 230 32.32 -0.70 20.89
CA ILE A 230 31.89 -1.09 19.53
C ILE A 230 33.13 -1.21 18.64
N ARG A 231 33.19 -2.30 17.87
CA ARG A 231 34.34 -2.65 17.03
C ARG A 231 34.14 -2.20 15.58
N GLN A 232 35.25 -1.81 14.95
CA GLN A 232 35.34 -1.47 13.52
C GLN A 232 36.25 -2.43 12.76
N ASP A 233 37.16 -3.09 13.46
CA ASP A 233 38.07 -4.06 12.88
C ASP A 233 37.32 -5.28 12.37
N ALA A 234 37.86 -5.84 11.29
CA ALA A 234 37.39 -7.05 10.66
C ALA A 234 38.56 -8.01 10.51
N GLU A 235 38.24 -9.30 10.50
CA GLU A 235 39.22 -10.36 10.44
C GLU A 235 38.72 -11.43 9.49
N LEU A 236 39.65 -12.03 8.76
CA LEU A 236 39.35 -13.10 7.83
C LEU A 236 39.96 -14.40 8.33
N TYR A 237 39.10 -15.38 8.57
CA TYR A 237 39.52 -16.72 8.93
C TYR A 237 39.75 -17.56 7.69
N ASP A 238 40.95 -18.12 7.56
CA ASP A 238 41.23 -19.15 6.57
C ASP A 238 41.19 -20.53 7.24
N PRO A 239 40.17 -21.37 6.96
CA PRO A 239 40.06 -22.69 7.55
C PRO A 239 41.13 -23.67 7.05
N THR A 240 41.77 -23.42 5.90
CA THR A 240 42.79 -24.31 5.35
C THR A 240 44.12 -24.15 6.07
N THR A 241 44.47 -22.93 6.48
CA THR A 241 45.71 -22.63 7.22
C THR A 241 45.47 -22.47 8.73
N ASN A 242 44.21 -22.42 9.18
CA ASN A 242 43.82 -22.11 10.55
C ASN A 242 44.45 -20.80 11.06
N THR A 243 44.44 -19.76 10.23
CA THR A 243 44.99 -18.44 10.58
C THR A 243 43.97 -17.35 10.41
N TRP A 244 44.03 -16.36 11.29
CA TRP A 244 43.36 -15.09 11.09
C TRP A 244 44.30 -14.12 10.40
N ALA A 245 43.81 -13.48 9.36
CA ALA A 245 44.42 -12.26 8.83
C ALA A 245 43.62 -11.07 9.37
N LEU A 246 44.31 -10.17 10.06
CA LEU A 246 43.81 -8.80 10.19
C LEU A 246 43.77 -8.21 8.79
N ILE A 247 42.56 -7.94 8.33
CA ILE A 247 42.32 -7.22 7.09
C ILE A 247 42.13 -5.75 7.43
N ASP A 248 41.91 -4.93 6.41
CA ASP A 248 41.54 -3.54 6.64
C ASP A 248 40.33 -3.48 7.59
N SER A 249 40.31 -2.48 8.46
CA SER A 249 39.15 -2.23 9.30
C SER A 249 38.02 -1.62 8.46
N MET A 250 36.79 -1.86 8.89
CA MET A 250 35.69 -0.99 8.49
C MET A 250 36.06 0.46 8.87
N ASN A 251 35.60 1.39 8.06
CA ASN A 251 35.76 2.82 8.27
C ASN A 251 35.02 3.26 9.54
N GLU A 252 33.97 2.53 9.92
CA GLU A 252 33.08 2.92 11.01
C GLU A 252 32.69 1.73 11.90
N ALA A 253 32.80 1.93 13.21
CA ALA A 253 32.42 0.93 14.22
C ALA A 253 30.90 0.70 14.26
N ARG A 254 30.48 -0.57 14.30
CA ARG A 254 29.05 -0.97 14.30
C ARG A 254 28.77 -2.35 14.91
N TRP A 255 27.59 -2.51 15.50
CA TRP A 255 26.99 -3.80 15.93
C TRP A 255 25.49 -3.83 15.60
N GLN A 256 24.83 -5.00 15.69
CA GLN A 256 23.42 -5.18 15.24
C GLN A 256 23.21 -4.76 13.77
N VAL A 257 24.16 -5.15 12.92
CA VAL A 257 24.17 -4.85 11.50
C VAL A 257 23.47 -5.95 10.71
N THR A 258 23.09 -5.65 9.46
CA THR A 258 22.82 -6.69 8.47
C THR A 258 24.09 -6.94 7.66
N ALA A 259 24.34 -8.21 7.31
CA ALA A 259 25.40 -8.60 6.39
C ALA A 259 24.81 -9.45 5.28
N THR A 260 24.94 -9.00 4.03
CA THR A 260 24.40 -9.68 2.85
C THR A 260 25.56 -10.06 1.93
N LEU A 261 25.75 -11.36 1.69
CA LEU A 261 26.61 -11.84 0.61
C LEU A 261 25.91 -11.56 -0.73
N LEU A 262 26.56 -10.76 -1.57
CA LEU A 262 26.03 -10.31 -2.85
C LEU A 262 26.39 -11.33 -3.95
N SER A 263 25.63 -11.33 -5.04
CA SER A 263 25.87 -12.25 -6.17
C SER A 263 27.22 -12.10 -6.85
N ASN A 264 27.94 -10.99 -6.61
CA ASN A 264 29.30 -10.75 -7.11
C ASN A 264 30.40 -11.19 -6.12
N GLY A 265 30.04 -11.84 -5.01
CA GLY A 265 30.94 -12.32 -3.97
C GLY A 265 31.33 -11.27 -2.91
N GLN A 266 30.96 -10.00 -3.07
CA GLN A 266 31.19 -8.98 -2.05
C GLN A 266 30.20 -9.09 -0.90
N VAL A 267 30.55 -8.55 0.27
CA VAL A 267 29.64 -8.50 1.43
C VAL A 267 29.24 -7.06 1.70
N LEU A 268 27.93 -6.79 1.68
CA LEU A 268 27.36 -5.52 2.14
C LEU A 268 27.09 -5.60 3.63
N VAL A 269 27.75 -4.75 4.41
CA VAL A 269 27.46 -4.55 5.83
C VAL A 269 26.79 -3.19 6.00
N ALA A 270 25.53 -3.18 6.45
CA ALA A 270 24.72 -1.96 6.44
C ALA A 270 24.07 -1.65 7.80
N GLY A 271 24.03 -0.35 8.12
CA GLY A 271 23.32 0.19 9.27
C GLY A 271 23.88 -0.28 10.61
N GLY A 272 22.98 -0.61 11.52
CA GLY A 272 23.28 -1.00 12.89
C GLY A 272 23.54 0.20 13.80
N ASN A 273 24.12 -0.06 14.97
CA ASN A 273 24.42 0.95 15.98
C ASN A 273 25.92 1.25 16.03
N GLY A 274 26.29 2.53 15.91
CA GLY A 274 27.61 3.06 16.21
C GLY A 274 27.66 3.76 17.56
N THR A 275 28.75 4.48 17.84
CA THR A 275 28.95 5.18 19.12
C THR A 275 27.96 6.33 19.36
N ARG A 276 27.34 6.85 18.30
CA ARG A 276 26.36 7.94 18.34
C ARG A 276 24.92 7.49 18.03
N GLY A 277 24.65 6.18 18.09
CA GLY A 277 23.34 5.59 17.80
C GLY A 277 23.26 4.97 16.39
N PRO A 278 22.05 4.85 15.81
CA PRO A 278 21.84 4.18 14.53
C PRO A 278 22.64 4.82 13.39
N ARG A 279 23.05 3.99 12.41
CA ARG A 279 23.90 4.40 11.28
C ARG A 279 23.18 4.35 9.95
N SER A 280 23.48 5.31 9.07
CA SER A 280 22.96 5.38 7.69
C SER A 280 23.97 4.89 6.65
N ASP A 281 25.24 4.81 7.02
CA ASP A 281 26.27 4.30 6.12
C ASP A 281 26.26 2.76 6.05
N ALA A 282 26.90 2.29 4.99
CA ALA A 282 27.20 0.90 4.78
C ALA A 282 28.59 0.78 4.17
N GLU A 283 29.15 -0.41 4.26
CA GLU A 283 30.49 -0.69 3.76
C GLU A 283 30.46 -1.98 2.94
N LEU A 284 31.22 -1.98 1.86
CA LEU A 284 31.42 -3.15 1.02
C LEU A 284 32.77 -3.76 1.37
N TYR A 285 32.75 -5.02 1.73
CA TYR A 285 33.93 -5.84 1.78
C TYR A 285 34.17 -6.49 0.41
N ASP A 286 35.36 -6.26 -0.15
CA ASP A 286 35.83 -6.96 -1.34
C ASP A 286 36.81 -8.07 -0.94
N PRO A 287 36.42 -9.36 -1.05
CA PRO A 287 37.27 -10.47 -0.65
C PRO A 287 38.49 -10.70 -1.57
N GLN A 288 38.50 -10.14 -2.79
CA GLN A 288 39.64 -10.26 -3.70
C GLN A 288 40.83 -9.43 -3.23
N ASN A 289 40.55 -8.20 -2.76
CA ASN A 289 41.55 -7.25 -2.32
C ASN A 289 41.67 -7.18 -0.80
N SER A 290 40.75 -7.79 -0.05
CA SER A 290 40.64 -7.70 1.42
C SER A 290 40.46 -6.26 1.93
N THR A 291 39.82 -5.41 1.13
CA THR A 291 39.64 -3.99 1.42
C THR A 291 38.18 -3.68 1.75
N TRP A 292 37.99 -2.70 2.63
CA TRP A 292 36.69 -2.09 2.88
C TRP A 292 36.54 -0.80 2.09
N THR A 293 35.44 -0.67 1.39
CA THR A 293 35.06 0.59 0.75
C THR A 293 33.80 1.11 1.41
N LEU A 294 33.89 2.32 1.99
CA LEU A 294 32.70 3.05 2.41
C LEU A 294 31.81 3.28 1.19
N VAL A 295 30.53 2.90 1.30
CA VAL A 295 29.57 3.17 0.23
C VAL A 295 29.37 4.69 0.16
N PRO A 296 29.70 5.35 -0.98
CA PRO A 296 29.81 6.81 -1.06
C PRO A 296 28.46 7.52 -0.88
N ALA A 297 27.37 6.89 -1.34
CA ALA A 297 26.02 7.38 -1.15
C ALA A 297 25.33 6.53 -0.09
N ALA A 298 25.27 7.04 1.15
CA ALA A 298 24.65 6.37 2.29
C ALA A 298 23.12 6.23 2.15
N MET A 299 22.52 5.42 3.02
CA MET A 299 21.06 5.35 3.16
C MET A 299 20.47 6.71 3.53
N SER A 300 19.22 6.93 3.12
CA SER A 300 18.49 8.16 3.42
C SER A 300 18.19 8.37 4.91
N SER A 301 18.23 7.32 5.73
CA SER A 301 18.01 7.41 7.17
C SER A 301 18.92 6.46 7.95
N PRO A 302 19.43 6.88 9.12
CA PRO A 302 20.16 5.99 10.00
C PRO A 302 19.23 4.95 10.62
N ARG A 303 19.61 3.66 10.56
CA ARG A 303 18.74 2.53 10.92
C ARG A 303 19.45 1.40 11.66
N THR A 304 18.79 0.83 12.67
CA THR A 304 19.14 -0.43 13.35
C THR A 304 17.91 -1.34 13.45
N GLY A 305 18.08 -2.65 13.57
CA GLY A 305 16.96 -3.61 13.60
C GLY A 305 16.08 -3.58 12.34
N HIS A 306 16.67 -3.19 11.21
CA HIS A 306 16.03 -3.19 9.90
C HIS A 306 16.19 -4.56 9.24
N THR A 307 15.42 -4.81 8.18
CA THR A 307 15.59 -6.00 7.34
C THR A 307 16.41 -5.66 6.11
N ALA A 308 17.22 -6.62 5.62
CA ALA A 308 17.93 -6.53 4.36
C ALA A 308 17.56 -7.75 3.50
N THR A 309 16.97 -7.51 2.33
CA THR A 309 16.48 -8.56 1.43
C THR A 309 17.25 -8.48 0.11
N LEU A 310 18.03 -9.53 -0.21
CA LEU A 310 18.65 -9.69 -1.52
C LEU A 310 17.56 -10.02 -2.56
N LEU A 311 17.43 -9.19 -3.58
CA LEU A 311 16.45 -9.35 -4.65
C LEU A 311 17.01 -10.22 -5.79
N PRO A 312 16.17 -10.87 -6.62
CA PRO A 312 16.62 -11.68 -7.76
C PRO A 312 17.47 -10.92 -8.79
N ASN A 313 17.35 -9.60 -8.85
CA ASN A 313 18.15 -8.74 -9.72
C ASN A 313 19.52 -8.35 -9.12
N GLY A 314 19.89 -8.92 -7.97
CA GLY A 314 21.16 -8.67 -7.27
C GLY A 314 21.19 -7.42 -6.38
N ARG A 315 20.14 -6.58 -6.38
CA ARG A 315 20.04 -5.41 -5.49
C ARG A 315 19.57 -5.82 -4.10
N VAL A 316 19.83 -4.99 -3.09
CA VAL A 316 19.42 -5.26 -1.70
C VAL A 316 18.43 -4.20 -1.24
N LEU A 317 17.23 -4.61 -0.83
CA LEU A 317 16.25 -3.71 -0.21
C LEU A 317 16.48 -3.66 1.30
N LEU A 318 16.69 -2.46 1.83
CA LEU A 318 16.76 -2.20 3.26
C LEU A 318 15.49 -1.48 3.69
N ALA A 319 14.70 -2.09 4.58
CA ALA A 319 13.39 -1.60 4.95
C ALA A 319 13.21 -1.45 6.47
N GLY A 320 12.59 -0.33 6.86
CA GLY A 320 12.22 -0.03 8.24
C GLY A 320 13.37 -0.06 9.25
N GLY A 321 13.06 -0.55 10.44
CA GLY A 321 13.93 -0.52 11.61
C GLY A 321 13.71 0.74 12.44
N ALA A 322 14.65 1.02 13.35
CA ALA A 322 14.62 2.19 14.22
C ALA A 322 15.76 3.16 13.89
N GLY A 323 15.43 4.44 13.77
CA GLY A 323 16.38 5.55 13.73
C GLY A 323 16.45 6.27 15.08
N GLN A 324 17.04 7.47 15.08
CA GLN A 324 17.17 8.27 16.31
C GLN A 324 15.83 8.69 16.93
N ASN A 325 14.80 8.83 16.10
CA ASN A 325 13.48 9.33 16.51
C ASN A 325 12.41 8.22 16.59
N GLY A 326 12.82 6.94 16.58
CA GLY A 326 11.91 5.79 16.61
C GLY A 326 11.83 5.04 15.29
N ALA A 327 10.71 4.35 15.06
CA ALA A 327 10.51 3.50 13.88
C ALA A 327 10.61 4.29 12.56
N LEU A 328 11.05 3.62 11.50
CA LEU A 328 11.29 4.22 10.19
C LEU A 328 10.31 3.70 9.15
N ALA A 329 9.78 4.61 8.33
CA ALA A 329 9.07 4.29 7.09
C ALA A 329 10.03 4.26 5.89
N SER A 330 11.23 4.82 6.02
CA SER A 330 12.16 4.89 4.90
C SER A 330 12.69 3.52 4.51
N ALA A 331 12.86 3.34 3.21
CA ALA A 331 13.54 2.21 2.61
C ALA A 331 14.54 2.72 1.58
N ASP A 332 15.61 1.97 1.39
CA ASP A 332 16.65 2.28 0.42
C ASP A 332 17.00 1.01 -0.37
N LEU A 333 17.22 1.18 -1.67
CA LEU A 333 17.67 0.11 -2.54
C LEU A 333 19.16 0.28 -2.82
N PHE A 334 19.93 -0.71 -2.41
CA PHE A 334 21.35 -0.76 -2.72
C PHE A 334 21.58 -1.43 -4.07
N ASP A 335 22.20 -0.72 -4.99
CA ASP A 335 22.69 -1.28 -6.25
C ASP A 335 24.20 -1.57 -6.15
N PRO A 336 24.63 -2.85 -6.18
CA PRO A 336 26.03 -3.21 -6.09
C PRO A 336 26.87 -2.75 -7.29
N ALA A 337 26.28 -2.56 -8.47
CA ALA A 337 27.01 -2.14 -9.66
C ALA A 337 27.43 -0.66 -9.57
N SER A 338 26.52 0.21 -9.13
CA SER A 338 26.79 1.63 -8.95
C SER A 338 27.32 1.98 -7.56
N LYS A 339 27.18 1.08 -6.56
CA LYS A 339 27.50 1.30 -5.14
C LYS A 339 26.77 2.52 -4.57
N ILE A 340 25.50 2.66 -4.93
CA ILE A 340 24.66 3.77 -4.51
C ILE A 340 23.43 3.21 -3.80
N PHE A 341 23.12 3.76 -2.63
CA PHE A 341 21.79 3.67 -2.06
C PHE A 341 20.89 4.70 -2.74
N THR A 342 19.83 4.21 -3.38
CA THR A 342 18.77 5.09 -3.89
C THR A 342 17.60 5.02 -2.92
N PRO A 343 17.18 6.15 -2.32
CA PRO A 343 15.95 6.16 -1.54
C PRO A 343 14.79 5.75 -2.43
N VAL A 344 14.01 4.81 -1.95
CA VAL A 344 12.77 4.43 -2.62
C VAL A 344 11.62 5.19 -1.98
N ALA A 345 10.41 5.08 -2.53
CA ALA A 345 9.24 5.64 -1.86
C ALA A 345 9.22 5.17 -0.38
N PRO A 346 8.82 6.01 0.59
CA PRO A 346 8.66 5.54 1.96
C PRO A 346 7.52 4.51 2.01
N MET A 347 7.67 3.54 2.91
CA MET A 347 6.59 2.68 3.34
C MET A 347 5.42 3.51 3.89
N LEU A 348 4.23 2.93 3.88
CA LEU A 348 3.01 3.59 4.34
C LEU A 348 3.01 3.79 5.85
N ASP A 349 3.59 2.84 6.58
CA ASP A 349 3.79 2.94 8.03
C ASP A 349 5.27 2.86 8.39
N ALA A 350 5.67 3.64 9.39
CA ALA A 350 6.97 3.50 10.01
C ALA A 350 6.98 2.26 10.91
N ARG A 351 7.98 1.37 10.80
CA ARG A 351 7.93 0.07 11.50
C ARG A 351 9.30 -0.48 11.89
N MET A 352 9.38 -1.04 13.10
CA MET A 352 10.47 -1.92 13.57
C MET A 352 9.90 -3.27 14.04
N GLY A 353 10.72 -4.32 14.08
CA GLY A 353 10.24 -5.66 14.46
C GLY A 353 9.18 -6.24 13.50
N HIS A 354 9.23 -5.85 12.23
CA HIS A 354 8.35 -6.34 11.17
C HIS A 354 8.97 -7.56 10.48
N VAL A 355 8.16 -8.29 9.73
CA VAL A 355 8.64 -9.33 8.82
C VAL A 355 8.81 -8.73 7.43
N ALA A 356 9.95 -9.01 6.79
CA ALA A 356 10.17 -8.79 5.37
C ALA A 356 10.39 -10.15 4.69
N THR A 357 9.64 -10.45 3.65
CA THR A 357 9.72 -11.74 2.95
C THR A 357 9.79 -11.51 1.44
N LEU A 358 10.84 -12.05 0.81
CA LEU A 358 10.94 -12.11 -0.63
C LEU A 358 9.88 -13.08 -1.17
N LEU A 359 9.01 -12.59 -2.04
CA LEU A 359 7.98 -13.37 -2.71
C LEU A 359 8.56 -14.05 -3.97
N PRO A 360 7.98 -15.16 -4.46
CA PRO A 360 8.48 -15.86 -5.65
C PRO A 360 8.50 -15.03 -6.94
N ASP A 361 7.68 -13.97 -7.01
CA ASP A 361 7.64 -13.04 -8.14
C ASP A 361 8.70 -11.92 -8.06
N GLY A 362 9.56 -11.95 -7.02
CA GLY A 362 10.63 -10.99 -6.81
C GLY A 362 10.23 -9.72 -6.05
N ARG A 363 8.95 -9.56 -5.68
CA ARG A 363 8.48 -8.48 -4.81
C ARG A 363 8.79 -8.80 -3.33
N VAL A 364 8.73 -7.80 -2.46
CA VAL A 364 8.97 -7.99 -1.02
C VAL A 364 7.73 -7.62 -0.22
N LEU A 365 7.15 -8.58 0.49
CA LEU A 365 6.11 -8.31 1.49
C LEU A 365 6.75 -7.77 2.75
N VAL A 366 6.24 -6.66 3.25
CA VAL A 366 6.55 -6.10 4.56
C VAL A 366 5.27 -5.99 5.36
N ALA A 367 5.22 -6.64 6.53
CA ALA A 367 4.00 -6.70 7.32
C ALA A 367 4.25 -6.71 8.84
N GLY A 368 3.32 -6.09 9.57
CA GLY A 368 3.38 -5.97 11.02
C GLY A 368 4.51 -5.05 11.50
N GLY A 369 5.03 -5.32 12.70
CA GLY A 369 5.96 -4.47 13.42
C GLY A 369 5.26 -3.50 14.36
N ALA A 370 6.02 -2.59 14.94
CA ALA A 370 5.53 -1.54 15.82
C ALA A 370 6.13 -0.18 15.47
N ASP A 371 5.40 0.87 15.82
CA ASP A 371 5.87 2.25 15.89
C ASP A 371 5.74 2.82 17.31
N THR A 372 5.76 4.15 17.45
CA THR A 372 5.60 4.82 18.74
C THR A 372 4.18 4.75 19.31
N GLY A 373 3.18 4.45 18.47
CA GLY A 373 1.79 4.20 18.86
C GLY A 373 1.53 2.75 19.28
N GLY A 374 2.36 1.80 18.83
CA GLY A 374 2.30 0.39 19.22
C GLY A 374 2.36 -0.55 18.01
N PRO A 375 1.89 -1.80 18.15
CA PRO A 375 1.84 -2.76 17.05
C PRO A 375 1.01 -2.29 15.86
N LEU A 376 1.41 -2.68 14.66
CA LEU A 376 0.83 -2.22 13.40
C LEU A 376 0.07 -3.33 12.69
N ALA A 377 -1.06 -2.94 12.11
CA ALA A 377 -1.82 -3.78 11.18
C ALA A 377 -1.37 -3.61 9.73
N GLY A 378 -0.51 -2.63 9.45
CA GLY A 378 -0.04 -2.32 8.11
C GLY A 378 0.68 -3.49 7.44
N ALA A 379 0.31 -3.74 6.19
CA ALA A 379 1.00 -4.64 5.29
C ALA A 379 1.10 -3.99 3.90
N GLU A 380 2.26 -4.12 3.29
CA GLU A 380 2.57 -3.51 2.00
C GLU A 380 3.58 -4.35 1.24
N VAL A 381 3.55 -4.22 -0.09
CA VAL A 381 4.46 -4.94 -0.98
C VAL A 381 5.29 -3.93 -1.76
N TYR A 382 6.60 -4.12 -1.74
CA TYR A 382 7.52 -3.39 -2.60
C TYR A 382 7.64 -4.04 -3.97
N ASP A 383 7.32 -3.29 -5.01
CA ASP A 383 7.54 -3.67 -6.41
C ASP A 383 8.86 -3.04 -6.91
N PRO A 384 9.95 -3.82 -7.05
CA PRO A 384 11.23 -3.30 -7.48
C PRO A 384 11.26 -2.84 -8.94
N ALA A 385 10.32 -3.29 -9.80
CA ALA A 385 10.23 -2.85 -11.18
C ALA A 385 9.62 -1.45 -11.30
N LYS A 386 8.69 -1.11 -10.41
CA LYS A 386 8.03 0.21 -10.36
C LYS A 386 8.66 1.17 -9.37
N ASN A 387 9.55 0.66 -8.51
CA ASN A 387 10.08 1.40 -7.36
C ASN A 387 8.97 2.02 -6.48
N ALA A 388 7.94 1.23 -6.19
CA ALA A 388 6.76 1.70 -5.50
C ALA A 388 6.29 0.70 -4.44
N TRP A 389 5.81 1.25 -3.33
CA TRP A 389 5.05 0.49 -2.34
C TRP A 389 3.59 0.45 -2.73
N GLN A 390 3.00 -0.72 -2.55
CA GLN A 390 1.58 -0.92 -2.75
C GLN A 390 0.97 -1.38 -1.43
N GLN A 391 -0.04 -0.64 -0.95
CA GLN A 391 -0.82 -1.08 0.20
C GLN A 391 -1.55 -2.36 -0.18
N VAL A 392 -1.24 -3.47 0.48
CA VAL A 392 -2.07 -4.67 0.37
C VAL A 392 -3.13 -4.63 1.46
N ARG A 393 -3.99 -5.64 1.51
CA ARG A 393 -4.93 -5.78 2.61
C ARG A 393 -4.18 -5.76 3.95
N SER A 394 -4.51 -4.80 4.80
CA SER A 394 -3.98 -4.74 6.16
C SER A 394 -4.32 -6.00 6.93
N LEU A 395 -3.44 -6.35 7.87
CA LEU A 395 -3.72 -7.33 8.89
C LEU A 395 -4.98 -6.93 9.66
N ILE A 396 -5.83 -7.89 9.98
CA ILE A 396 -7.00 -7.74 10.84
C ILE A 396 -6.54 -7.39 12.26
N THR A 397 -5.46 -8.03 12.73
CA THR A 397 -4.91 -7.78 14.06
C THR A 397 -3.53 -7.12 13.95
N PRO A 398 -3.33 -5.93 14.55
CA PRO A 398 -2.01 -5.32 14.62
C PRO A 398 -1.04 -6.22 15.41
N ARG A 399 0.18 -6.39 14.91
CA ARG A 399 1.18 -7.31 15.51
C ARG A 399 2.61 -6.81 15.33
N SER A 400 3.40 -6.86 16.39
CA SER A 400 4.86 -6.66 16.37
C SER A 400 5.59 -7.96 16.69
N GLU A 401 6.80 -8.09 16.15
CA GLU A 401 7.62 -9.31 16.29
C GLU A 401 6.87 -10.60 15.93
N PRO A 402 6.06 -10.63 14.84
CA PRO A 402 5.45 -11.88 14.41
C PRO A 402 6.51 -12.79 13.79
N VAL A 403 6.26 -14.09 13.82
CA VAL A 403 7.08 -15.04 13.05
C VAL A 403 6.46 -15.17 11.66
N GLY A 404 7.26 -14.87 10.64
CA GLY A 404 6.89 -15.04 9.24
C GLY A 404 7.32 -16.41 8.71
N ALA A 405 6.39 -17.16 8.12
CA ALA A 405 6.67 -18.40 7.40
C ALA A 405 6.26 -18.25 5.93
N ALA A 406 7.24 -18.27 5.02
CA ALA A 406 6.98 -18.40 3.59
C ALA A 406 6.41 -19.80 3.31
N LEU A 407 5.31 -19.88 2.58
CA LEU A 407 4.66 -21.14 2.23
C LEU A 407 5.15 -21.63 0.86
N GLN A 408 5.03 -22.93 0.60
CA GLN A 408 5.47 -23.55 -0.67
C GLN A 408 4.76 -22.97 -1.90
N ASP A 409 3.55 -22.44 -1.72
CA ASP A 409 2.75 -21.81 -2.78
C ASP A 409 3.02 -20.31 -2.96
N GLY A 410 4.04 -19.76 -2.29
CA GLY A 410 4.44 -18.36 -2.40
C GLY A 410 3.69 -17.39 -1.51
N ARG A 411 2.72 -17.85 -0.71
CA ARG A 411 2.04 -17.04 0.32
C ARG A 411 2.90 -16.90 1.57
N VAL A 412 2.53 -15.98 2.46
CA VAL A 412 3.26 -15.76 3.72
C VAL A 412 2.30 -15.85 4.89
N LEU A 413 2.60 -16.69 5.86
CA LEU A 413 1.86 -16.77 7.12
C LEU A 413 2.58 -15.96 8.19
N LEU A 414 1.88 -15.01 8.80
CA LEU A 414 2.34 -14.29 9.98
C LEU A 414 1.66 -14.87 11.21
N VAL A 415 2.45 -15.36 12.17
CA VAL A 415 1.95 -16.08 13.35
C VAL A 415 2.31 -15.33 14.62
N GLY A 416 1.33 -15.21 15.52
CA GLY A 416 1.52 -14.68 16.87
C GLY A 416 2.16 -13.29 16.88
N GLY A 417 3.08 -13.09 17.82
CA GLY A 417 3.69 -11.80 18.12
C GLY A 417 2.92 -11.05 19.19
N LEU A 418 3.19 -9.77 19.32
CA LEU A 418 2.62 -8.86 20.32
C LEU A 418 1.58 -7.94 19.67
N GLY A 419 0.36 -7.93 20.20
CA GLY A 419 -0.72 -7.03 19.80
C GLY A 419 -0.84 -5.81 20.71
N GLU A 420 -1.96 -5.10 20.62
CA GLU A 420 -2.19 -3.90 21.44
C GLU A 420 -1.92 -4.14 22.94
N GLY A 421 -1.24 -3.17 23.56
CA GLY A 421 -0.78 -3.28 24.95
C GLY A 421 0.40 -4.24 25.14
N PHE A 422 1.05 -4.68 24.06
CA PHE A 422 2.10 -5.70 24.07
C PHE A 422 1.61 -7.02 24.69
N ILE A 423 0.45 -7.48 24.22
CA ILE A 423 -0.15 -8.74 24.66
C ILE A 423 0.10 -9.82 23.59
N PRO A 424 0.60 -11.01 23.94
CA PRO A 424 0.79 -12.11 22.98
C PRO A 424 -0.49 -12.46 22.21
N LEU A 425 -0.38 -12.71 20.91
CA LEU A 425 -1.52 -12.91 20.02
C LEU A 425 -1.84 -14.39 19.76
N ALA A 426 -3.14 -14.72 19.81
CA ALA A 426 -3.69 -16.02 19.42
C ALA A 426 -4.15 -16.06 17.95
N THR A 427 -3.73 -15.08 17.15
CA THR A 427 -4.13 -14.96 15.75
C THR A 427 -2.95 -15.18 14.83
N ALA A 428 -3.23 -15.75 13.67
CA ALA A 428 -2.30 -15.81 12.56
C ALA A 428 -3.03 -15.34 11.32
N GLU A 429 -2.29 -14.73 10.42
CA GLU A 429 -2.82 -14.11 9.23
C GLU A 429 -1.97 -14.48 8.04
N ARG A 430 -2.64 -14.89 6.96
CA ARG A 430 -1.97 -15.27 5.73
C ARG A 430 -2.11 -14.17 4.72
N TYR A 431 -0.98 -13.68 4.23
CA TYR A 431 -0.93 -12.89 3.03
C TYR A 431 -1.22 -13.77 1.81
N GLU A 432 -2.24 -13.42 1.04
CA GLU A 432 -2.64 -14.10 -0.19
C GLU A 432 -2.46 -13.16 -1.39
N LEU A 433 -1.87 -13.67 -2.46
CA LEU A 433 -2.01 -13.09 -3.81
C LEU A 433 -3.11 -13.86 -4.53
N PHE A 434 -4.10 -13.13 -5.02
CA PHE A 434 -5.27 -13.64 -5.72
C PHE A 434 -4.91 -13.98 -7.16
N SER A 435 -5.25 -15.21 -7.56
CA SER A 435 -5.02 -15.70 -8.92
C SER A 435 -6.03 -15.09 -9.91
N ASN A 436 -5.69 -15.10 -11.19
CA ASN A 436 -6.60 -14.63 -12.24
C ASN A 436 -7.97 -15.34 -12.12
N GLY A 437 -9.05 -14.56 -12.16
CA GLY A 437 -10.44 -15.01 -12.06
C GLY A 437 -10.99 -15.07 -10.64
N THR A 438 -10.21 -14.68 -9.62
CA THR A 438 -10.71 -14.51 -8.25
C THR A 438 -11.17 -13.08 -8.00
N LEU A 439 -12.08 -12.91 -7.03
CA LEU A 439 -12.58 -11.58 -6.68
C LEU A 439 -11.51 -10.75 -5.95
N CYS A 440 -11.42 -9.47 -6.28
CA CYS A 440 -10.50 -8.51 -5.70
C CYS A 440 -11.21 -7.21 -5.32
N GLY A 441 -10.68 -6.53 -4.31
CA GLY A 441 -11.09 -5.16 -3.99
C GLY A 441 -10.14 -4.12 -4.57
N ARG A 442 -8.89 -4.52 -4.84
CA ARG A 442 -7.83 -3.65 -5.35
C ARG A 442 -6.91 -4.41 -6.30
N PRO A 443 -6.23 -3.71 -7.24
CA PRO A 443 -5.24 -4.35 -8.14
C PRO A 443 -4.10 -5.06 -7.40
N THR A 444 -3.76 -4.60 -6.19
CA THR A 444 -2.78 -5.18 -5.27
C THR A 444 -3.09 -6.59 -4.83
N ASP A 445 -4.38 -6.91 -4.79
CA ASP A 445 -4.84 -8.21 -4.31
C ASP A 445 -4.45 -9.27 -5.35
N CYS A 446 -4.39 -8.88 -6.62
CA CYS A 446 -4.15 -9.76 -7.76
C CYS A 446 -2.67 -10.00 -8.03
N GLN A 447 -2.31 -11.26 -8.30
CA GLN A 447 -0.97 -11.65 -8.72
C GLN A 447 -0.53 -10.92 -10.00
N SER A 448 -1.48 -10.69 -10.92
CA SER A 448 -1.26 -9.93 -12.15
C SER A 448 -1.10 -8.42 -11.94
N GLY A 449 -1.53 -7.92 -10.78
CA GLY A 449 -1.61 -6.48 -10.52
C GLY A 449 -2.80 -5.79 -11.19
N PHE A 450 -3.77 -6.52 -11.76
CA PHE A 450 -4.97 -5.95 -12.39
C PHE A 450 -6.24 -6.47 -11.72
N CYS A 451 -7.01 -5.56 -11.13
CA CYS A 451 -8.35 -5.83 -10.62
C CYS A 451 -9.34 -5.05 -11.47
N VAL A 452 -10.06 -5.75 -12.34
CA VAL A 452 -11.03 -5.17 -13.29
C VAL A 452 -12.40 -5.65 -12.87
N ASP A 453 -13.33 -4.72 -12.62
CA ASP A 453 -14.69 -5.00 -12.15
C ASP A 453 -14.76 -5.93 -10.93
N GLY A 454 -13.77 -5.82 -10.05
CA GLY A 454 -13.68 -6.64 -8.85
C GLY A 454 -13.18 -8.07 -9.11
N VAL A 455 -12.54 -8.35 -10.25
CA VAL A 455 -11.96 -9.64 -10.61
C VAL A 455 -10.49 -9.49 -11.01
N CYS A 456 -9.64 -10.39 -10.52
CA CYS A 456 -8.23 -10.43 -10.88
C CYS A 456 -8.04 -10.83 -12.33
N CYS A 457 -7.45 -9.94 -13.13
CA CYS A 457 -7.33 -10.12 -14.56
C CYS A 457 -5.89 -10.32 -14.99
N ASN A 458 -5.65 -11.18 -15.98
CA ASN A 458 -4.32 -11.51 -16.47
C ASN A 458 -3.59 -10.31 -17.10
N THR A 459 -4.35 -9.33 -17.59
CA THR A 459 -3.86 -8.09 -18.19
C THR A 459 -4.74 -6.91 -17.76
N ALA A 460 -4.26 -5.69 -17.97
CA ALA A 460 -5.12 -4.51 -17.88
C ALA A 460 -6.26 -4.62 -18.91
N CYS A 461 -7.49 -4.41 -18.46
CA CYS A 461 -8.60 -4.07 -19.32
C CYS A 461 -8.72 -2.54 -19.37
N ALA A 462 -8.88 -1.99 -20.57
CA ALA A 462 -8.82 -0.55 -20.82
C ALA A 462 -9.95 -0.04 -21.74
N ALA A 463 -10.94 -0.87 -22.01
CA ALA A 463 -12.15 -0.59 -22.78
C ALA A 463 -13.31 -0.07 -21.90
N GLY A 464 -13.10 0.06 -20.59
CA GLY A 464 -14.08 0.65 -19.67
C GLY A 464 -15.35 -0.22 -19.59
N PRO A 465 -16.56 0.33 -19.80
CA PRO A 465 -17.79 -0.48 -19.73
C PRO A 465 -17.88 -1.57 -20.82
N CYS A 466 -16.97 -1.58 -21.78
CA CYS A 466 -16.90 -2.55 -22.87
C CYS A 466 -15.81 -3.61 -22.68
N ASP A 467 -15.30 -3.78 -21.48
CA ASP A 467 -14.57 -4.99 -21.11
C ASP A 467 -15.21 -5.69 -19.92
N VAL A 468 -14.84 -6.95 -19.74
CA VAL A 468 -15.09 -7.69 -18.51
C VAL A 468 -13.96 -8.67 -18.31
N CYS A 469 -13.65 -8.94 -17.05
CA CYS A 469 -12.75 -10.02 -16.69
C CYS A 469 -13.52 -11.25 -16.24
N SER A 470 -13.22 -12.40 -16.86
CA SER A 470 -13.89 -13.67 -16.56
C SER A 470 -13.64 -14.12 -15.12
N VAL A 471 -14.71 -14.43 -14.37
CA VAL A 471 -14.60 -15.02 -13.03
C VAL A 471 -14.41 -16.54 -13.10
N SER A 472 -13.68 -17.08 -12.13
CA SER A 472 -13.40 -18.52 -12.00
C SER A 472 -14.64 -19.39 -11.78
N THR A 473 -15.77 -18.79 -11.39
CA THR A 473 -17.01 -19.50 -11.05
C THR A 473 -17.99 -19.66 -12.22
N GLU A 474 -17.73 -19.05 -13.38
CA GLU A 474 -18.63 -19.18 -14.53
C GLU A 474 -18.38 -20.48 -15.31
N ILE A 475 -19.40 -21.35 -15.34
CA ILE A 475 -19.50 -22.39 -16.38
C ILE A 475 -19.88 -21.66 -17.67
N THR A 476 -18.88 -21.27 -18.46
CA THR A 476 -19.13 -20.63 -19.75
C THR A 476 -19.74 -21.65 -20.73
N PRO A 477 -20.88 -21.36 -21.38
CA PRO A 477 -21.48 -22.23 -22.40
C PRO A 477 -20.62 -22.38 -23.67
N LEU A 478 -19.59 -21.53 -23.81
CA LEU A 478 -18.63 -21.51 -24.90
C LEU A 478 -17.29 -22.02 -24.35
N GLY A 479 -17.07 -23.33 -24.47
CA GLY A 479 -15.81 -23.96 -24.07
C GLY A 479 -14.61 -23.26 -24.71
N GLY A 480 -13.78 -22.62 -23.89
CA GLY A 480 -12.53 -21.99 -24.34
C GLY A 480 -12.01 -20.81 -23.52
N GLN A 481 -12.78 -20.25 -22.57
CA GLN A 481 -12.30 -19.10 -21.81
C GLN A 481 -11.56 -19.48 -20.53
N THR A 482 -10.33 -19.00 -20.39
CA THR A 482 -9.49 -19.18 -19.20
C THR A 482 -9.88 -18.15 -18.14
N ALA A 483 -10.08 -18.57 -16.89
CA ALA A 483 -10.45 -17.68 -15.79
C ALA A 483 -9.48 -16.49 -15.64
N GLY A 484 -10.05 -15.32 -15.41
CA GLY A 484 -9.34 -14.04 -15.31
C GLY A 484 -8.72 -13.57 -16.61
N THR A 485 -9.27 -13.98 -17.75
CA THR A 485 -8.92 -13.38 -19.05
C THR A 485 -9.78 -12.14 -19.27
N CYS A 486 -9.11 -11.04 -19.63
CA CYS A 486 -9.76 -9.83 -20.09
C CYS A 486 -10.44 -10.06 -21.45
N THR A 487 -11.73 -9.76 -21.55
CA THR A 487 -12.49 -9.91 -22.80
C THR A 487 -13.17 -8.60 -23.17
N LEU A 488 -13.09 -8.29 -24.46
CA LEU A 488 -13.75 -7.13 -25.03
C LEU A 488 -15.19 -7.51 -25.37
N LEU A 489 -16.14 -6.74 -24.83
CA LEU A 489 -17.56 -6.99 -24.97
C LEU A 489 -18.07 -6.58 -26.35
N THR A 490 -19.11 -7.29 -26.78
CA THR A 490 -19.97 -6.86 -27.89
C THR A 490 -21.42 -6.93 -27.42
N GLY A 491 -22.15 -5.80 -27.39
CA GLY A 491 -23.51 -5.73 -26.84
C GLY A 491 -23.85 -4.41 -26.14
N PRO A 492 -25.09 -4.22 -25.66
CA PRO A 492 -25.65 -2.91 -25.26
C PRO A 492 -25.23 -2.42 -23.87
N THR A 493 -24.07 -2.82 -23.37
CA THR A 493 -23.67 -2.65 -21.96
C THR A 493 -22.93 -1.35 -21.66
N CYS A 494 -22.98 -0.36 -22.55
CA CYS A 494 -22.23 0.88 -22.41
C CYS A 494 -23.06 2.11 -22.74
N ASP A 495 -22.49 3.27 -22.46
CA ASP A 495 -22.98 4.60 -22.79
C ASP A 495 -21.74 5.43 -23.18
N ASP A 496 -21.69 5.96 -24.40
CA ASP A 496 -20.54 6.74 -24.89
C ASP A 496 -20.67 8.24 -24.56
N GLY A 497 -21.77 8.63 -23.91
CA GLY A 497 -22.10 10.00 -23.54
C GLY A 497 -22.55 10.86 -24.71
N ASP A 498 -22.74 10.29 -25.90
CA ASP A 498 -23.34 10.97 -27.05
C ASP A 498 -24.88 10.92 -26.95
N LEU A 499 -25.48 12.05 -26.57
CA LEU A 499 -26.94 12.16 -26.49
C LEU A 499 -27.63 12.18 -27.87
N CYS A 500 -26.86 12.10 -28.96
CA CYS A 500 -27.38 12.00 -30.32
C CYS A 500 -27.45 10.56 -30.84
N THR A 501 -27.14 9.56 -30.03
CA THR A 501 -27.40 8.14 -30.31
C THR A 501 -28.51 7.64 -29.38
N GLN A 502 -29.38 6.78 -29.91
CA GLN A 502 -30.52 6.25 -29.13
C GLN A 502 -30.15 4.99 -28.37
N THR A 503 -29.15 4.25 -28.85
CA THR A 503 -28.64 3.05 -28.20
C THR A 503 -27.14 3.02 -28.32
N ASP A 504 -26.44 2.70 -27.24
CA ASP A 504 -24.99 2.56 -27.27
C ASP A 504 -24.62 1.09 -27.10
N VAL A 505 -23.70 0.64 -27.94
CA VAL A 505 -23.33 -0.77 -28.05
C VAL A 505 -21.82 -0.88 -28.07
N CYS A 506 -21.30 -1.75 -27.22
CA CYS A 506 -19.92 -2.20 -27.30
C CYS A 506 -19.69 -2.94 -28.61
N GLN A 507 -18.67 -2.55 -29.36
CA GLN A 507 -18.16 -3.25 -30.52
C GLN A 507 -16.69 -3.54 -30.30
N SER A 508 -16.38 -4.80 -29.95
CA SER A 508 -15.00 -5.25 -29.70
C SER A 508 -14.23 -4.31 -28.75
N GLY A 509 -14.87 -3.91 -27.63
CA GLY A 509 -14.20 -3.10 -26.61
C GLY A 509 -14.25 -1.59 -26.84
N VAL A 510 -14.98 -1.12 -27.85
CA VAL A 510 -15.23 0.31 -28.05
C VAL A 510 -16.71 0.54 -27.83
N CYS A 511 -17.07 1.47 -26.96
CA CYS A 511 -18.46 1.92 -26.88
C CYS A 511 -18.74 2.79 -28.10
N THR A 512 -19.70 2.36 -28.91
CA THR A 512 -20.12 3.07 -30.12
C THR A 512 -21.61 3.32 -30.04
N GLY A 513 -22.00 4.59 -30.13
CA GLY A 513 -23.38 4.96 -30.33
C GLY A 513 -23.93 4.41 -31.65
N GLN A 514 -25.15 3.89 -31.57
CA GLN A 514 -25.95 3.36 -32.66
C GLN A 514 -27.28 4.12 -32.72
N ASP A 515 -28.04 3.90 -33.79
CA ASP A 515 -29.34 4.54 -33.99
C ASP A 515 -29.26 6.08 -33.84
N PRO A 516 -28.47 6.76 -34.69
CA PRO A 516 -28.29 8.20 -34.58
C PRO A 516 -29.64 8.91 -34.69
N ILE A 517 -29.85 9.91 -33.83
CA ILE A 517 -31.01 10.80 -33.87
C ILE A 517 -30.97 11.55 -35.19
N LEU A 518 -31.83 11.11 -36.12
CA LEU A 518 -32.07 11.82 -37.36
C LEU A 518 -32.95 13.02 -37.05
N CYS A 519 -32.33 14.19 -37.03
CA CYS A 519 -33.07 15.43 -36.98
C CYS A 519 -33.94 15.53 -38.25
N ALA A 520 -35.21 15.91 -38.09
CA ALA A 520 -36.16 16.00 -39.19
C ALA A 520 -35.98 17.33 -39.96
N MET A 521 -35.84 17.24 -41.28
CA MET A 521 -35.80 18.41 -42.16
C MET A 521 -37.21 18.98 -42.31
N PRO A 522 -37.45 20.27 -41.98
CA PRO A 522 -38.78 20.88 -42.09
C PRO A 522 -39.27 20.98 -43.53
N ASP A 523 -38.39 21.36 -44.47
CA ASP A 523 -38.68 21.60 -45.87
C ASP A 523 -37.39 21.64 -46.73
N ALA A 524 -37.54 21.86 -48.04
CA ALA A 524 -36.44 21.90 -49.01
C ALA A 524 -35.51 23.13 -48.88
N CYS A 525 -35.89 24.14 -48.07
CA CYS A 525 -35.14 25.40 -47.89
C CYS A 525 -34.34 25.47 -46.60
N HIS A 526 -34.37 24.40 -45.81
CA HIS A 526 -33.61 24.28 -44.59
C HIS A 526 -32.73 23.03 -44.64
N LYS A 527 -31.42 23.24 -44.48
CA LYS A 527 -30.44 22.17 -44.22
C LYS A 527 -30.27 22.04 -42.72
N GLN A 528 -30.25 20.81 -42.23
CA GLN A 528 -30.05 20.57 -40.82
C GLN A 528 -28.57 20.60 -40.48
N ASP A 529 -28.25 21.19 -39.33
CA ASP A 529 -26.96 21.00 -38.69
C ASP A 529 -26.99 19.69 -37.88
N ALA A 530 -25.81 19.12 -37.60
CA ALA A 530 -25.71 17.87 -36.86
C ALA A 530 -26.32 18.02 -35.45
N CYS A 531 -26.96 16.95 -34.96
CA CYS A 531 -27.39 16.87 -33.56
C CYS A 531 -26.21 17.18 -32.63
N ASN A 532 -26.44 17.94 -31.55
CA ASN A 532 -25.38 18.28 -30.61
C ASN A 532 -25.15 17.12 -29.62
N PRO A 533 -23.98 16.44 -29.67
CA PRO A 533 -23.74 15.21 -28.90
C PRO A 533 -23.74 15.42 -27.38
N LYS A 534 -23.58 16.66 -26.89
CA LYS A 534 -23.63 16.96 -25.45
C LYS A 534 -25.02 17.30 -24.93
N THR A 535 -25.95 17.69 -25.79
CA THR A 535 -27.28 18.14 -25.37
C THR A 535 -28.40 17.28 -25.94
N GLY A 536 -28.15 16.46 -26.96
CA GLY A 536 -29.17 15.70 -27.70
C GLY A 536 -30.15 16.60 -28.45
N VAL A 537 -29.85 17.91 -28.52
CA VAL A 537 -30.73 18.90 -29.14
C VAL A 537 -30.32 19.05 -30.60
N CYS A 538 -31.27 18.80 -31.50
CA CYS A 538 -31.18 19.21 -32.89
C CYS A 538 -31.21 20.74 -32.96
N PRO A 539 -30.14 21.40 -33.48
CA PRO A 539 -30.12 22.85 -33.64
C PRO A 539 -31.28 23.32 -34.54
N LEU A 540 -31.62 24.61 -34.43
CA LEU A 540 -32.58 25.22 -35.35
C LEU A 540 -32.10 25.02 -36.79
N PRO A 541 -33.01 24.68 -37.73
CA PRO A 541 -32.65 24.48 -39.13
C PRO A 541 -31.94 25.71 -39.70
N VAL A 542 -30.85 25.51 -40.45
CA VAL A 542 -30.11 26.59 -41.10
C VAL A 542 -30.58 26.68 -42.53
N ASN A 543 -30.71 27.90 -43.06
CA ASN A 543 -31.13 28.10 -44.44
C ASN A 543 -30.17 27.36 -45.39
N THR A 544 -30.71 26.61 -46.34
CA THR A 544 -29.92 26.17 -47.51
C THR A 544 -29.43 27.38 -48.28
N ASP A 545 -28.50 27.15 -49.21
CA ASP A 545 -28.04 28.22 -50.07
C ASP A 545 -29.23 28.80 -50.84
N ASP A 546 -29.28 30.13 -50.91
CA ASP A 546 -30.28 30.82 -51.71
C ASP A 546 -30.20 30.25 -53.15
N ASN A 547 -31.35 30.08 -53.79
CA ASN A 547 -31.50 29.45 -55.11
C ASN A 547 -31.53 27.91 -55.14
N THR A 548 -31.59 27.23 -53.98
CA THR A 548 -31.93 25.80 -53.93
C THR A 548 -33.37 25.59 -54.45
N PRO A 549 -33.64 24.63 -55.35
CA PRO A 549 -34.99 24.35 -55.83
C PRO A 549 -35.91 23.89 -54.69
N CYS A 550 -37.10 24.46 -54.62
CA CYS A 550 -38.14 24.08 -53.67
C CYS A 550 -39.51 24.18 -54.37
N ASP A 551 -40.59 23.94 -53.63
CA ASP A 551 -41.98 24.12 -54.07
C ASP A 551 -42.72 24.81 -52.92
N ASP A 552 -43.28 26.00 -53.17
CA ASP A 552 -44.00 26.77 -52.15
C ASP A 552 -45.50 26.39 -52.07
N GLY A 553 -45.91 25.36 -52.83
CA GLY A 553 -47.28 24.87 -52.89
C GLY A 553 -48.23 25.80 -53.64
N ASN A 554 -47.70 26.83 -54.32
CA ASN A 554 -48.48 27.77 -55.10
C ASN A 554 -48.38 27.45 -56.61
N ASP A 555 -49.39 26.78 -57.14
CA ASP A 555 -49.49 26.44 -58.57
C ASP A 555 -49.46 27.66 -59.53
N CYS A 556 -49.59 28.88 -59.00
CA CYS A 556 -49.50 30.13 -59.76
C CYS A 556 -48.08 30.68 -59.88
N THR A 557 -47.09 30.09 -59.22
CA THR A 557 -45.68 30.42 -59.35
C THR A 557 -44.91 29.29 -60.03
N THR A 558 -43.83 29.64 -60.72
CA THR A 558 -42.88 28.68 -61.28
C THR A 558 -41.46 29.10 -60.92
N GLU A 559 -40.54 28.14 -60.98
CA GLU A 559 -39.14 28.36 -60.60
C GLU A 559 -39.01 28.76 -59.12
N ASP A 560 -39.62 27.98 -58.22
CA ASP A 560 -39.57 28.27 -56.78
C ASP A 560 -38.17 27.96 -56.23
N ARG A 561 -37.68 28.89 -55.44
CA ARG A 561 -36.30 28.92 -54.96
C ARG A 561 -36.28 29.32 -53.50
N CYS A 562 -35.34 28.73 -52.77
CA CYS A 562 -35.11 29.10 -51.39
C CYS A 562 -34.52 30.51 -51.34
N GLN A 563 -35.11 31.36 -50.51
CA GLN A 563 -34.67 32.71 -50.26
C GLN A 563 -34.81 33.02 -48.77
N ALA A 564 -33.68 33.20 -48.07
CA ALA A 564 -33.65 33.48 -46.63
C ALA A 564 -34.45 32.46 -45.77
N GLY A 565 -34.48 31.18 -46.18
CA GLY A 565 -35.14 30.09 -45.46
C GLY A 565 -36.61 29.87 -45.84
N GLY A 566 -37.21 30.76 -46.63
CA GLY A 566 -38.54 30.52 -47.23
C GLY A 566 -38.42 29.98 -48.64
N CYS A 567 -39.35 29.10 -49.07
CA CYS A 567 -39.52 28.83 -50.48
C CYS A 567 -40.33 29.97 -51.11
N THR A 568 -39.79 30.62 -52.14
CA THR A 568 -40.47 31.70 -52.85
C THR A 568 -40.50 31.43 -54.35
N GLY A 569 -41.69 31.46 -54.93
CA GLY A 569 -41.88 31.54 -56.36
C GLY A 569 -41.40 32.85 -56.95
N THR A 570 -40.47 32.81 -57.91
CA THR A 570 -39.86 34.02 -58.50
C THR A 570 -40.52 34.46 -59.80
N LYS A 571 -41.46 33.68 -60.33
CA LYS A 571 -42.08 33.90 -61.63
C LYS A 571 -43.59 33.69 -61.56
N ASP A 572 -44.32 34.80 -61.48
CA ASP A 572 -45.79 34.82 -61.54
C ASP A 572 -46.29 34.29 -62.88
N VAL A 573 -46.96 33.15 -62.86
CA VAL A 573 -47.86 32.74 -63.94
C VAL A 573 -49.18 33.46 -63.68
N ARG A 574 -49.61 34.32 -64.60
CA ARG A 574 -50.85 35.12 -64.46
C ARG A 574 -52.06 34.23 -64.10
N CYS A 575 -52.42 34.18 -62.82
CA CYS A 575 -53.68 33.61 -62.35
C CYS A 575 -54.81 34.64 -62.47
N ALA A 576 -55.18 34.95 -63.71
CA ALA A 576 -56.39 35.71 -64.01
C ALA A 576 -57.51 34.72 -64.37
N CYS A 577 -58.65 34.79 -63.67
CA CYS A 577 -59.89 34.10 -64.04
C CYS A 577 -60.89 35.11 -64.65
N PRO A 578 -60.73 35.48 -65.93
CA PRO A 578 -61.61 36.44 -66.59
C PRO A 578 -63.07 35.95 -66.71
N GLU A 579 -63.33 34.66 -66.50
CA GLU A 579 -64.65 34.04 -66.56
C GLU A 579 -65.54 34.32 -65.33
N CYS A 580 -64.98 34.88 -64.24
CA CYS A 580 -65.75 35.12 -63.02
C CYS A 580 -66.57 36.42 -63.02
N VAL A 581 -66.44 37.30 -64.02
CA VAL A 581 -67.23 38.54 -64.09
C VAL A 581 -68.72 38.17 -64.24
N PRO A 582 -69.63 38.61 -63.34
CA PRO A 582 -69.55 39.84 -62.52
C PRO A 582 -69.13 39.68 -61.05
N TYR A 583 -68.61 38.53 -60.61
CA TYR A 583 -68.22 38.23 -59.24
C TYR A 583 -66.70 38.24 -59.02
N VAL A 584 -66.26 38.38 -57.76
CA VAL A 584 -64.83 38.27 -57.40
C VAL A 584 -64.31 36.83 -57.50
N CYS A 585 -63.06 36.70 -57.93
CA CYS A 585 -62.34 35.43 -57.98
C CYS A 585 -61.43 35.31 -56.77
N PHE A 586 -61.43 34.15 -56.11
CA PHE A 586 -60.42 33.81 -55.11
C PHE A 586 -59.20 33.18 -55.81
N GLY A 587 -58.11 33.95 -55.90
CA GLY A 587 -56.93 33.62 -56.71
C GLY A 587 -56.23 32.30 -56.36
N LEU A 588 -56.41 31.78 -55.14
CA LEU A 588 -55.78 30.54 -54.68
C LEU A 588 -56.58 29.27 -55.02
N SER A 589 -57.89 29.37 -55.29
CA SER A 589 -58.78 28.20 -55.47
C SER A 589 -59.44 28.11 -56.85
N ARG A 590 -59.23 29.11 -57.73
CA ARG A 590 -59.90 29.25 -59.05
C ARG A 590 -61.44 29.15 -58.97
N SER A 591 -62.03 29.49 -57.83
CA SER A 591 -63.49 29.45 -57.63
C SER A 591 -64.09 30.85 -57.69
N CYS A 592 -65.10 31.04 -58.55
CA CYS A 592 -65.89 32.26 -58.57
C CYS A 592 -66.89 32.26 -57.41
N LYS A 593 -67.11 33.42 -56.80
CA LYS A 593 -68.28 33.60 -55.93
C LYS A 593 -69.54 33.54 -56.82
N THR A 594 -70.62 32.93 -56.32
CA THR A 594 -71.87 32.75 -57.09
C THR A 594 -73.02 33.62 -56.58
N SER A 595 -72.82 34.32 -55.46
CA SER A 595 -73.74 35.31 -54.88
C SER A 595 -72.93 36.41 -54.20
N CYS A 596 -73.54 37.56 -53.96
CA CYS A 596 -72.91 38.68 -53.26
C CYS A 596 -73.68 39.03 -51.98
N ASP A 597 -72.97 39.44 -50.94
CA ASP A 597 -73.54 40.00 -49.72
C ASP A 597 -73.17 41.48 -49.57
N SER A 598 -72.15 41.92 -50.31
CA SER A 598 -71.69 43.31 -50.36
C SER A 598 -71.08 43.65 -51.72
N VAL A 599 -70.80 44.93 -51.97
CA VAL A 599 -70.11 45.40 -53.19
C VAL A 599 -68.72 44.77 -53.36
N ASN A 600 -68.06 44.38 -52.26
CA ASN A 600 -66.74 43.74 -52.29
C ASN A 600 -66.76 42.31 -52.84
N ASP A 601 -67.96 41.74 -53.01
CA ASP A 601 -68.16 40.41 -53.60
C ASP A 601 -68.36 40.46 -55.12
N CYS A 602 -68.44 41.67 -55.68
CA CYS A 602 -68.62 41.91 -57.10
C CYS A 602 -67.31 42.36 -57.76
N ALA A 603 -67.12 41.94 -59.01
CA ALA A 603 -66.04 42.44 -59.83
C ALA A 603 -66.16 43.96 -60.01
N SER A 604 -65.02 44.64 -60.15
CA SER A 604 -64.98 46.09 -60.29
C SER A 604 -65.91 46.58 -61.40
N GLY A 605 -66.81 47.52 -61.10
CA GLY A 605 -67.84 48.03 -62.01
C GLY A 605 -69.24 47.42 -61.84
N TYR A 606 -69.43 46.49 -60.91
CA TYR A 606 -70.72 45.89 -60.56
C TYR A 606 -71.08 46.18 -59.09
N VAL A 607 -72.38 46.19 -58.78
CA VAL A 607 -72.92 46.35 -57.41
C VAL A 607 -73.76 45.12 -57.04
N CYS A 608 -73.84 44.82 -55.75
CA CYS A 608 -74.68 43.74 -55.27
C CYS A 608 -76.13 44.20 -55.14
N ASP A 609 -77.04 43.53 -55.83
CA ASP A 609 -78.47 43.83 -55.75
C ASP A 609 -79.13 43.17 -54.52
N PRO A 610 -80.36 43.59 -54.15
CA PRO A 610 -81.08 43.00 -53.02
C PRO A 610 -81.44 41.50 -53.18
N THR A 611 -81.23 40.92 -54.36
CA THR A 611 -81.43 39.48 -54.63
C THR A 611 -80.12 38.69 -54.60
N HIS A 612 -79.03 39.31 -54.12
CA HIS A 612 -77.69 38.73 -53.98
C HIS A 612 -76.98 38.44 -55.31
N HIS A 613 -77.28 39.21 -56.38
CA HIS A 613 -76.58 39.14 -57.67
C HIS A 613 -75.73 40.39 -57.96
N CYS A 614 -74.57 40.18 -58.58
CA CYS A 614 -73.73 41.29 -59.03
C CYS A 614 -74.22 41.82 -60.38
N VAL A 615 -74.74 43.05 -60.40
CA VAL A 615 -75.34 43.68 -61.57
C VAL A 615 -74.67 45.02 -61.88
N PRO A 616 -74.70 45.50 -63.14
CA PRO A 616 -74.22 46.83 -63.47
C PRO A 616 -75.04 47.89 -62.73
N PRO A 617 -74.43 48.99 -62.25
CA PRO A 617 -75.17 50.05 -61.57
C PRO A 617 -76.20 50.70 -62.52
N PRO A 618 -77.44 50.99 -62.05
CA PRO A 618 -78.45 51.64 -62.87
C PRO A 618 -78.00 53.02 -63.37
N PRO A 619 -78.34 53.42 -64.61
CA PRO A 619 -78.15 54.78 -65.08
C PRO A 619 -79.24 55.66 -64.45
N ASP A 620 -78.79 56.66 -63.70
CA ASP A 620 -79.55 57.72 -63.03
C ASP A 620 -80.06 57.46 -61.59
N MET A 621 -79.76 58.48 -60.77
CA MET A 621 -80.12 58.76 -59.38
C MET A 621 -79.24 58.16 -58.26
N HIS A 622 -78.54 59.10 -57.61
CA HIS A 622 -78.26 59.18 -56.16
C HIS A 622 -78.38 57.86 -55.38
N THR A 623 -77.29 57.11 -55.30
CA THR A 623 -77.13 56.04 -54.33
C THR A 623 -76.02 56.41 -53.35
N VAL A 624 -76.43 56.55 -52.08
CA VAL A 624 -75.60 56.79 -50.91
C VAL A 624 -75.07 55.43 -50.46
N ASP A 625 -73.79 55.31 -50.08
CA ASP A 625 -73.30 54.11 -49.40
C ASP A 625 -73.43 54.24 -47.87
N ASN A 626 -73.31 53.11 -47.16
CA ASN A 626 -73.47 52.98 -45.71
C ASN A 626 -72.33 53.62 -44.88
N SER A 627 -71.55 54.56 -45.44
CA SER A 627 -70.55 55.32 -44.69
C SER A 627 -70.84 56.81 -44.57
N GLY A 628 -71.89 57.33 -45.23
CA GLY A 628 -72.43 58.67 -44.91
C GLY A 628 -71.53 59.87 -45.21
N CYS A 629 -70.60 59.83 -46.17
CA CYS A 629 -69.87 61.02 -46.63
C CYS A 629 -69.77 61.13 -48.17
N ALA A 630 -69.96 62.36 -48.67
CA ALA A 630 -69.73 62.74 -50.06
C ALA A 630 -68.24 62.99 -50.34
N LEU A 631 -67.78 62.64 -51.55
CA LEU A 631 -66.41 62.90 -52.00
C LEU A 631 -66.13 64.41 -52.08
N ALA A 632 -65.08 64.86 -51.39
CA ALA A 632 -64.48 66.19 -51.56
C ALA A 632 -63.02 66.06 -52.07
N PRO A 633 -62.53 66.99 -52.91
CA PRO A 633 -61.23 66.87 -53.60
C PRO A 633 -60.03 67.29 -52.73
N PRO A 634 -58.77 67.06 -53.18
CA PRO A 634 -57.58 67.04 -52.33
C PRO A 634 -57.02 68.44 -51.96
N GLY A 635 -56.69 68.65 -50.68
CA GLY A 635 -55.83 69.75 -50.20
C GLY A 635 -56.12 70.28 -48.78
N ALA A 636 -55.06 70.30 -47.94
CA ALA A 636 -54.82 71.07 -46.69
C ALA A 636 -55.03 70.39 -45.28
N PRO A 637 -54.25 70.81 -44.23
CA PRO A 637 -53.71 69.94 -43.16
C PRO A 637 -54.18 70.26 -41.72
N ALA A 638 -53.76 69.48 -40.69
CA ALA A 638 -53.28 69.95 -39.36
C ALA A 638 -53.27 68.91 -38.19
N HIS A 639 -52.11 68.83 -37.49
CA HIS A 639 -51.83 68.71 -36.02
C HIS A 639 -52.29 67.47 -35.20
N SER A 640 -51.62 66.96 -34.14
CA SER A 640 -50.83 67.58 -33.04
C SER A 640 -50.08 66.47 -32.20
N PRO A 641 -49.38 66.73 -31.05
CA PRO A 641 -47.95 66.38 -30.84
C PRO A 641 -47.62 65.53 -29.57
N TRP A 642 -46.31 65.33 -29.32
CA TRP A 642 -45.58 64.98 -28.07
C TRP A 642 -44.97 63.56 -27.90
N LYS A 643 -43.63 63.57 -27.76
CA LYS A 643 -42.69 62.65 -27.07
C LYS A 643 -41.60 63.59 -26.40
N PRO A 644 -40.41 63.19 -25.86
CA PRO A 644 -39.85 62.06 -25.05
C PRO A 644 -38.87 62.50 -23.87
N TRP A 645 -38.01 61.56 -23.36
CA TRP A 645 -36.73 61.63 -22.57
C TRP A 645 -36.78 61.76 -21.00
N ALA A 646 -35.81 61.35 -20.13
CA ALA A 646 -34.58 60.52 -20.10
C ALA A 646 -33.92 60.51 -18.66
N LEU A 647 -32.90 59.64 -18.44
CA LEU A 647 -31.75 59.68 -17.47
C LEU A 647 -31.97 59.43 -15.95
N SER A 648 -31.02 59.00 -15.08
CA SER A 648 -29.84 58.10 -15.03
C SER A 648 -29.10 58.33 -13.66
N LEU A 649 -28.27 57.37 -13.20
CA LEU A 649 -27.05 57.46 -12.33
C LEU A 649 -27.07 57.11 -10.80
N LEU A 650 -26.32 56.03 -10.48
CA LEU A 650 -25.20 55.82 -9.51
C LEU A 650 -25.23 56.30 -8.04
N ALA A 651 -24.86 55.43 -7.08
CA ALA A 651 -23.49 55.34 -6.50
C ALA A 651 -23.41 54.51 -5.17
N LEU A 652 -22.19 54.05 -4.85
CA LEU A 652 -21.73 53.13 -3.79
C LEU A 652 -21.90 53.60 -2.32
N GLY A 653 -21.85 52.64 -1.37
CA GLY A 653 -21.56 52.93 0.05
C GLY A 653 -21.44 51.72 1.00
N ALA A 654 -20.21 51.19 1.14
CA ALA A 654 -19.48 50.82 2.36
C ALA A 654 -20.15 50.19 3.63
N LEU A 655 -19.45 49.16 4.15
CA LEU A 655 -19.07 48.90 5.55
C LEU A 655 -20.14 48.85 6.65
N GLY A 656 -20.16 47.77 7.43
CA GLY A 656 -20.75 47.82 8.77
C GLY A 656 -20.94 46.46 9.42
N ALA A 657 -20.06 46.14 10.37
CA ALA A 657 -20.02 44.87 11.06
C ALA A 657 -21.03 44.76 12.22
N ARG A 658 -21.30 43.49 12.58
CA ARG A 658 -21.46 42.92 13.94
C ARG A 658 -22.85 42.75 14.58
N ARG A 659 -23.06 41.46 14.90
CA ARG A 659 -23.52 40.82 16.16
C ARG A 659 -25.02 40.75 16.42
N LEU A 660 -25.51 39.53 16.68
CA LEU A 660 -25.73 38.95 18.02
C LEU A 660 -26.12 37.47 17.87
N ALA A 661 -25.42 36.56 18.57
CA ALA A 661 -25.92 35.77 19.72
C ALA A 661 -26.70 34.50 19.30
N SER A 662 -26.07 33.33 19.43
CA SER A 662 -26.32 32.29 20.46
C SER A 662 -27.63 31.53 20.25
N VAL A 663 -27.63 30.19 20.17
CA VAL A 663 -27.73 29.26 21.32
C VAL A 663 -27.36 27.85 20.80
N SER A 664 -26.32 27.23 21.37
CA SER A 664 -26.32 25.95 22.13
C SER A 664 -27.01 24.76 21.44
N SER A 665 -26.29 23.67 21.17
CA SER A 665 -25.91 22.64 22.17
C SER A 665 -24.74 21.79 21.61
N ARG A 666 -23.64 21.59 22.35
CA ARG A 666 -23.34 20.46 23.30
C ARG A 666 -23.53 19.08 22.65
N GLY A 667 -22.59 18.14 22.69
CA GLY A 667 -21.33 18.01 23.43
C GLY A 667 -20.31 17.13 22.68
N VAL A 668 -19.00 17.36 22.86
CA VAL A 668 -18.15 16.82 23.95
C VAL A 668 -17.97 15.30 23.77
N ALA A 669 -16.90 14.80 23.13
CA ALA A 669 -15.48 14.72 23.58
C ALA A 669 -15.31 13.72 24.76
N PRO A 670 -14.20 12.96 24.90
CA PRO A 670 -12.85 13.52 24.79
C PRO A 670 -11.77 12.65 24.13
N GLY A 671 -10.93 13.31 23.34
CA GLY A 671 -9.52 12.95 23.21
C GLY A 671 -8.74 13.37 24.46
N ARG A 672 -7.79 12.53 24.87
CA ARG A 672 -6.72 12.87 25.82
C ARG A 672 -5.40 12.80 25.08
N CYS A 673 -4.57 13.84 25.22
CA CYS A 673 -3.17 13.81 24.83
C CYS A 673 -2.31 13.18 25.96
N PRO A 674 -1.17 12.56 25.62
CA PRO A 674 -0.45 11.64 26.50
C PRO A 674 0.67 12.32 27.29
N GLY A 675 0.98 11.75 28.46
CA GLY A 675 2.19 12.04 29.23
C GLY A 675 3.29 11.01 28.95
N PRO A 676 4.58 11.35 29.12
CA PRO A 676 5.70 10.56 28.63
C PRO A 676 6.01 9.40 29.59
N ARG A 677 6.09 8.16 29.08
CA ARG A 677 6.68 7.03 29.81
C ARG A 677 7.38 6.04 28.87
N GLY A 678 8.70 5.98 29.03
CA GLY A 678 9.55 4.79 28.98
C GLY A 678 9.49 3.88 27.75
N GLY A 679 10.47 4.03 26.85
CA GLY A 679 10.87 2.95 25.96
C GLY A 679 11.64 1.87 26.74
N TYR A 680 11.41 0.60 26.41
CA TYR A 680 12.22 -0.52 26.87
C TYR A 680 13.10 -1.04 25.72
N PRO A 681 14.41 -1.25 25.96
CA PRO A 681 15.31 -2.03 25.11
C PRO A 681 15.15 -3.55 25.40
N PRO A 682 15.75 -4.44 24.59
CA PRO A 682 15.83 -5.86 24.91
C PRO A 682 16.53 -6.08 26.27
N LEU A 683 15.99 -7.04 27.04
CA LEU A 683 16.30 -7.30 28.44
C LEU A 683 17.78 -7.68 28.65
N ASP A 684 18.47 -6.86 29.45
CA ASP A 684 19.75 -7.11 30.11
C ASP A 684 19.50 -7.95 31.39
N PRO A 685 20.17 -9.10 31.61
CA PRO A 685 19.97 -9.91 32.80
C PRO A 685 21.02 -9.59 33.87
N ASP A 686 21.04 -8.37 34.40
CA ASP A 686 21.45 -8.15 35.80
C ASP A 686 21.08 -6.76 36.32
N GLN A 687 20.89 -6.66 37.63
CA GLN A 687 21.10 -5.50 38.54
C GLN A 687 20.21 -5.67 39.78
N GLY A 688 20.72 -6.45 40.74
CA GLY A 688 20.25 -6.44 42.12
C GLY A 688 20.76 -5.22 42.89
N LYS A 689 19.82 -4.59 43.63
CA LYS A 689 19.95 -3.67 44.79
C LYS A 689 19.92 -2.13 44.55
N PRO A 690 19.37 -1.37 45.53
CA PRO A 690 18.59 -0.17 45.26
C PRO A 690 19.39 1.13 45.36
N TRP A 691 19.15 2.07 44.45
CA TRP A 691 19.67 3.43 44.55
C TRP A 691 18.65 4.44 45.07
N THR A 692 18.94 4.93 46.25
CA THR A 692 18.38 6.11 46.91
C THR A 692 18.62 7.39 46.12
N ARG A 693 17.59 8.23 46.00
CA ARG A 693 17.63 9.52 45.31
C ARG A 693 18.15 10.62 46.24
N GLY A 694 19.38 11.09 46.02
CA GLY A 694 19.96 12.26 46.68
C GLY A 694 19.69 13.54 45.89
N GLY A 695 19.29 14.62 46.59
CA GLY A 695 19.09 15.94 45.97
C GLY A 695 18.49 17.05 46.85
N ARG A 696 18.96 17.17 48.11
CA ARG A 696 18.98 18.34 49.03
C ARG A 696 17.73 19.26 49.18
N THR A 697 17.05 19.03 50.30
CA THR A 697 16.71 19.97 51.40
C THR A 697 16.31 21.42 51.08
N ALA A 698 15.03 21.72 51.31
CA ALA A 698 14.61 22.89 52.09
C ALA A 698 13.86 22.38 53.34
N ARG A 699 14.40 22.68 54.53
CA ARG A 699 13.76 22.41 55.82
C ARG A 699 12.65 23.44 56.05
N CYS A 700 11.47 23.01 56.51
CA CYS A 700 10.69 23.78 57.48
C CYS A 700 9.70 22.86 58.23
N ALA A 701 9.59 23.11 59.53
CA ALA A 701 8.98 22.29 60.56
C ALA A 701 7.45 22.26 60.53
N VAL A 702 6.87 21.27 61.21
CA VAL A 702 5.43 21.15 61.47
C VAL A 702 5.08 21.73 62.85
N LEU A 703 3.87 22.31 62.91
CA LEU A 703 2.98 22.66 64.04
C LEU A 703 2.80 24.18 64.27
N PRO A 704 1.66 24.64 64.83
CA PRO A 704 0.25 24.33 64.52
C PRO A 704 -0.61 25.63 64.42
N THR A 705 -1.93 25.47 64.25
CA THR A 705 -3.03 26.46 64.47
C THR A 705 -3.62 27.24 63.27
N GLY A 706 -4.95 27.21 63.16
CA GLY A 706 -5.75 28.43 63.08
C GLY A 706 -6.24 28.99 61.73
N ARG A 707 -7.41 28.50 61.28
CA ARG A 707 -8.50 29.24 60.58
C ARG A 707 -8.33 29.84 59.16
N CYS A 708 -9.38 29.53 58.38
CA CYS A 708 -10.00 30.15 57.19
C CYS A 708 -9.61 31.58 56.74
N LYS A 709 -9.47 31.79 55.42
CA LYS A 709 -10.52 32.35 54.53
C LYS A 709 -10.04 32.63 53.09
N THR A 710 -10.82 32.14 52.12
CA THR A 710 -11.33 32.77 50.88
C THR A 710 -10.48 33.75 50.05
N ARG A 711 -10.34 33.45 48.74
CA ARG A 711 -10.90 34.18 47.56
C ARG A 711 -10.00 34.07 46.33
N LYS A 712 -10.67 33.71 45.22
CA LYS A 712 -10.42 34.02 43.80
C LYS A 712 -9.53 35.26 43.55
N VAL A 713 -8.77 35.25 42.45
CA VAL A 713 -8.92 36.20 41.32
C VAL A 713 -7.92 35.90 40.17
N ARG A 714 -8.50 35.78 38.98
CA ARG A 714 -8.14 36.24 37.61
C ARG A 714 -6.71 36.16 37.05
N CYS A 715 -6.66 35.66 35.82
CA CYS A 715 -5.72 36.01 34.76
C CYS A 715 -5.82 37.50 34.36
N PRO A 716 -4.71 38.09 33.86
CA PRO A 716 -4.75 39.18 32.90
C PRO A 716 -4.21 38.73 31.52
N LEU A 717 -4.89 39.21 30.49
CA LEU A 717 -4.34 39.44 29.14
C LEU A 717 -4.11 40.94 29.02
N ALA A 718 -3.05 41.37 28.34
CA ALA A 718 -3.11 42.29 27.19
C ALA A 718 -1.70 42.83 26.82
N THR A 719 -1.39 42.73 25.52
CA THR A 719 -0.78 43.75 24.62
C THR A 719 0.28 44.71 25.20
N GLY A 720 1.49 44.90 24.67
CA GLY A 720 1.98 44.87 23.30
C GLY A 720 2.56 46.25 22.96
N THR A 721 3.84 46.34 22.57
CA THR A 721 4.48 47.40 21.73
C THR A 721 6.00 47.17 21.64
N LEU A 722 6.55 47.25 20.42
CA LEU A 722 7.98 47.44 20.08
C LEU A 722 8.32 48.95 20.14
N PRO A 723 9.56 49.45 19.88
CA PRO A 723 10.85 48.80 19.61
C PRO A 723 12.01 49.36 20.48
N VAL A 724 13.25 48.90 20.26
CA VAL A 724 14.49 49.71 20.08
C VAL A 724 15.74 48.86 20.36
N GLU A 725 16.71 49.06 19.48
CA GLU A 725 18.05 48.48 19.37
C GLU A 725 18.88 48.54 20.66
N SER A 726 19.80 47.57 20.83
CA SER A 726 21.26 47.80 20.77
C SER A 726 22.05 46.71 21.51
N SER A 727 23.06 46.19 20.78
CA SER A 727 24.38 45.73 21.23
C SER A 727 24.59 45.23 22.68
N ALA A 728 24.98 43.94 22.78
CA ALA A 728 26.22 43.38 23.37
C ALA A 728 27.20 44.32 24.15
N PRO A 729 28.15 43.81 24.99
CA PRO A 729 28.38 42.45 25.54
C PRO A 729 28.89 42.38 27.02
N ARG A 730 29.29 41.16 27.43
CA ARG A 730 30.30 40.76 28.47
C ARG A 730 29.87 40.75 29.95
N SER A 731 29.85 39.54 30.51
CA SER A 731 30.95 39.00 31.33
C SER A 731 30.91 37.48 31.33
#